data_AF-A0A1C4TKE6-F1
#
_entry.id   AF-A0A1C4TKE6-F1
#
_cell.length_a   1.000
_cell.length_b   1.000
_cell.length_c   1.000
_cell.angle_alpha   90.00
_cell.angle_beta   90.00
_cell.angle_gamma   90.00
#
_symmetry.space_group_name_H-M   'P 1'
#
loop_
_entity.id
_entity.type
_entity.pdbx_description
1 polymer ?
#
loop_
_entity_poly.entity_id
_entity_poly.type
_entity_poly.pdbx_seq_one_letter_code
_entity_poly.pdbx_strand_id
1 'polypeptide(L)'
;MRHNKFRGLRAAAASAAALAVAVGIGLPQASADSARPRPAEGWSAGTEAALRDDGVPADTQPDFKPSAVAEDRRAAVLGKNFAGSADRALTTSGDATGFHVMVAEEKKGYGWRTAATLSEAGFETDAWIGNACVTESGRYAAVAYAPRTFTNKPELMSRGAFTAIVDLGTGSVRKLPFQATLGHFSPGCGSGEDAVFSQFTDEVSSATSETRLIAVAAPSGTARKDRLDGQITSAVPVDGHLVAARGHSVVRIDGARVRVVARTHGVPFQLSPDAAGGVTFIDRLPGAVRADVEPEAAVSRLTPAQLRSPKAANTAVRLARGKLTAFDLARAADGTVFVTGTARTERGRKLPAPVRNPGGIAKDARVSSLGRAALTTAWADGKDSRISPGDALAARPARVTLKALDTGRSVTLDAMPHVRVGNATAQDTSLAVSPALPRPVKEQARTGSSHAAMESPVDADRTCSVPRGDVKLQAYQPTPRQVEWAADQAVVGKLDAHISRPADWKNTGMAAYKPQSLFPLSPLSGGSGEDWHIPAQVMLGITAQESNMWQATRYAIPGVTANPLIGNYYGIDYSPSGEQQDPWAIDWANADCGYGVAQVTDGMRLPGKEAKPLTGAQQQAVALDYTANIAKGADILADKWNATRNDGLVINDGDAAHIENWFYALWAYNSGYYPQAEASKHSG
;
A
#
# COMPACT_ATOMS: atom_id res chain seq x y z
N MET A 1 4.30 63.46 9.14
CA MET A 1 5.59 64.17 9.17
C MET A 1 6.35 63.79 10.43
N ARG A 2 7.59 63.30 10.24
CA ARG A 2 8.72 63.09 11.17
C ARG A 2 8.63 63.97 12.44
N HIS A 3 8.97 63.49 13.64
CA HIS A 3 10.34 63.16 14.09
C HIS A 3 10.27 62.07 15.20
N ASN A 4 10.99 60.93 15.18
CA ASN A 4 12.45 60.74 15.40
C ASN A 4 12.95 61.37 16.72
N LYS A 5 13.76 60.77 17.62
CA LYS A 5 14.59 59.55 17.62
C LYS A 5 15.30 59.44 19.01
N PHE A 6 15.58 58.20 19.45
CA PHE A 6 16.84 57.71 20.10
C PHE A 6 17.14 58.20 21.54
N ARG A 7 17.73 57.45 22.49
CA ARG A 7 18.78 56.40 22.57
C ARG A 7 18.63 55.75 23.98
N GLY A 8 18.70 54.43 24.22
CA GLY A 8 19.90 53.59 24.40
C GLY A 8 20.72 53.97 25.66
N LEU A 9 21.26 53.12 26.55
CA LEU A 9 21.36 51.66 26.78
C LEU A 9 22.33 51.52 28.00
N ARG A 10 22.34 50.36 28.71
CA ARG A 10 23.35 49.83 29.68
C ARG A 10 23.13 50.21 31.17
N ALA A 11 23.35 49.37 32.18
CA ALA A 11 23.92 48.02 32.33
C ALA A 11 23.42 47.34 33.63
N ALA A 12 23.75 46.05 33.73
CA ALA A 12 23.39 45.03 34.72
C ALA A 12 23.81 45.27 36.19
N ALA A 13 23.11 44.58 37.10
CA ALA A 13 23.63 44.14 38.39
C ALA A 13 23.04 42.76 38.74
N ALA A 14 23.90 41.88 39.23
CA ALA A 14 23.68 40.46 39.49
C ALA A 14 23.63 40.17 41.00
N SER A 15 22.96 39.06 41.36
CA SER A 15 23.24 38.12 42.49
C SER A 15 23.15 38.67 43.93
N ALA A 16 22.75 37.97 44.99
CA ALA A 16 22.29 36.60 45.28
C ALA A 16 21.84 36.54 46.78
N ALA A 17 21.29 35.38 47.20
CA ALA A 17 21.14 34.80 48.55
C ALA A 17 19.66 34.51 48.94
N ALA A 18 19.26 33.34 49.48
CA ALA A 18 19.96 32.12 49.85
C ALA A 18 18.98 30.94 50.02
N LEU A 19 19.55 29.74 49.91
CA LEU A 19 18.99 28.41 50.20
C LEU A 19 18.62 28.21 51.68
N ALA A 20 17.68 27.29 51.92
CA ALA A 20 17.69 26.41 53.09
C ALA A 20 17.63 24.94 52.64
N VAL A 21 18.56 24.14 53.16
CA VAL A 21 18.78 22.72 52.89
C VAL A 21 18.14 21.89 54.00
N ALA A 22 17.48 20.77 53.64
CA ALA A 22 17.37 19.61 54.51
C ALA A 22 17.55 18.34 53.67
N VAL A 23 18.55 17.54 54.07
CA VAL A 23 19.02 16.31 53.44
C VAL A 23 18.31 15.10 54.05
N GLY A 24 17.98 14.10 53.22
CA GLY A 24 17.68 12.73 53.62
C GLY A 24 17.99 11.78 52.46
N ILE A 25 19.05 10.98 52.61
CA ILE A 25 19.65 10.07 51.64
C ILE A 25 19.00 8.68 51.73
N GLY A 26 18.76 8.02 50.59
CA GLY A 26 19.13 6.60 50.42
C GLY A 26 18.04 5.57 50.06
N LEU A 27 18.22 4.95 48.89
CA LEU A 27 17.78 3.63 48.41
C LEU A 27 16.58 3.54 47.42
N PRO A 28 16.62 2.55 46.49
CA PRO A 28 16.36 2.75 45.06
C PRO A 28 14.90 2.46 44.71
N GLN A 29 14.27 3.34 43.93
CA GLN A 29 13.02 2.98 43.27
C GLN A 29 13.32 2.31 41.93
N ALA A 30 12.90 1.06 41.89
CA ALA A 30 12.87 0.17 40.74
C ALA A 30 12.27 0.84 39.50
N SER A 31 12.81 0.43 38.36
CA SER A 31 12.27 0.47 37.01
C SER A 31 10.82 0.95 36.89
N ALA A 32 10.63 2.16 36.38
CA ALA A 32 9.42 2.47 35.63
C ALA A 32 9.66 1.98 34.19
N ASP A 33 9.10 0.82 33.85
CA ASP A 33 8.92 0.37 32.48
C ASP A 33 8.32 1.52 31.67
N SER A 34 9.14 2.15 30.82
CA SER A 34 8.64 3.02 29.77
C SER A 34 7.85 2.13 28.80
N ALA A 35 6.53 2.24 28.87
CA ALA A 35 5.63 1.53 27.99
C ALA A 35 6.06 1.74 26.53
N ARG A 36 6.25 0.63 25.81
CA ARG A 36 6.58 0.63 24.37
C ARG A 36 5.61 1.56 23.62
N PRO A 37 6.09 2.45 22.74
CA PRO A 37 5.20 3.25 21.89
C PRO A 37 4.31 2.31 21.06
N ARG A 38 3.00 2.56 21.11
CA ARG A 38 2.02 1.80 20.33
C ARG A 38 2.19 2.08 18.84
N PRO A 39 2.07 1.08 17.96
CA PRO A 39 2.11 1.30 16.51
C PRO A 39 0.99 2.26 16.07
N ALA A 40 1.27 3.03 15.02
CA ALA A 40 0.35 4.01 14.45
C ALA A 40 -1.00 3.36 14.07
N GLU A 41 -2.07 3.86 14.68
CA GLU A 41 -3.46 3.45 14.45
C GLU A 41 -3.96 3.98 13.09
N GLY A 42 -3.49 3.37 12.00
CA GLY A 42 -3.94 3.68 10.64
C GLY A 42 -4.60 2.49 9.93
N TRP A 43 -4.22 1.27 10.31
CA TRP A 43 -4.90 0.03 9.97
C TRP A 43 -5.54 -0.50 11.23
N SER A 44 -6.80 -0.91 11.17
CA SER A 44 -7.59 -1.24 12.36
C SER A 44 -6.95 -2.40 13.13
N ALA A 45 -6.17 -2.06 14.16
CA ALA A 45 -5.65 -2.97 15.17
C ALA A 45 -6.77 -3.80 15.83
N GLY A 46 -8.02 -3.34 15.75
CA GLY A 46 -9.21 -4.09 16.19
C GLY A 46 -9.53 -5.33 15.36
N THR A 47 -9.14 -5.40 14.08
CA THR A 47 -9.32 -6.60 13.24
C THR A 47 -8.19 -7.61 13.47
N GLU A 48 -6.96 -7.13 13.73
CA GLU A 48 -5.83 -7.98 14.11
C GLU A 48 -5.97 -8.55 15.54
N ALA A 49 -6.40 -7.75 16.51
CA ALA A 49 -6.54 -8.19 17.91
C ALA A 49 -7.64 -9.26 18.09
N ALA A 50 -8.61 -9.35 17.17
CA ALA A 50 -9.62 -10.41 17.18
C ALA A 50 -9.12 -11.73 16.56
N LEU A 51 -7.92 -11.76 15.98
CA LEU A 51 -7.32 -12.91 15.29
C LEU A 51 -6.00 -13.37 15.91
N ARG A 52 -5.51 -12.68 16.94
CA ARG A 52 -4.28 -13.03 17.64
C ARG A 52 -4.55 -14.10 18.70
N ASP A 53 -3.99 -15.29 18.47
CA ASP A 53 -3.68 -16.23 19.53
C ASP A 53 -2.22 -15.96 19.94
N ASP A 54 -2.03 -15.07 20.93
CA ASP A 54 -0.73 -14.54 21.37
C ASP A 54 0.12 -15.59 22.15
N GLY A 55 0.20 -16.83 21.65
CA GLY A 55 0.83 -17.93 22.38
C GLY A 55 1.41 -19.08 21.55
N VAL A 56 1.32 -19.07 20.22
CA VAL A 56 1.81 -20.19 19.40
C VAL A 56 3.30 -20.00 19.05
N PRO A 57 4.20 -20.93 19.40
CA PRO A 57 5.60 -20.90 18.99
C PRO A 57 5.75 -20.88 17.46
N ALA A 58 6.76 -20.16 16.97
CA ALA A 58 7.02 -19.86 15.55
C ALA A 58 7.20 -21.09 14.61
N ASP A 59 7.19 -22.32 15.15
CA ASP A 59 7.42 -23.58 14.43
C ASP A 59 6.16 -24.44 14.25
N THR A 60 4.98 -23.95 14.66
CA THR A 60 3.72 -24.69 14.46
C THR A 60 3.10 -24.31 13.13
N GLN A 61 2.86 -25.28 12.22
CA GLN A 61 2.10 -25.02 11.00
C GLN A 61 0.77 -24.36 11.35
N PRO A 62 0.31 -23.34 10.60
CA PRO A 62 -0.98 -22.73 10.86
C PRO A 62 -2.07 -23.80 10.80
N ASP A 63 -2.87 -23.90 11.86
CA ASP A 63 -4.00 -24.84 11.92
C ASP A 63 -5.04 -24.41 10.87
N PHE A 64 -4.94 -25.03 9.68
CA PHE A 64 -5.82 -24.75 8.56
C PHE A 64 -7.26 -25.05 8.94
N LYS A 65 -8.14 -24.07 8.74
CA LYS A 65 -9.56 -24.23 8.97
C LYS A 65 -10.23 -24.91 7.77
N PRO A 66 -11.40 -25.54 7.96
CA PRO A 66 -12.16 -26.10 6.86
C PRO A 66 -12.44 -25.07 5.77
N SER A 67 -12.46 -25.50 4.51
CA SER A 67 -12.74 -24.59 3.38
C SER A 67 -14.23 -24.30 3.18
N ALA A 68 -15.10 -25.05 3.87
CA ALA A 68 -16.55 -24.94 3.82
C ALA A 68 -17.16 -25.29 5.20
N VAL A 69 -18.40 -24.85 5.42
CA VAL A 69 -19.22 -25.37 6.53
C VAL A 69 -19.50 -26.86 6.29
N ALA A 70 -19.10 -27.68 7.27
CA ALA A 70 -19.33 -29.12 7.29
C ALA A 70 -20.80 -29.46 7.05
N GLU A 71 -21.07 -30.50 6.25
CA GLU A 71 -22.39 -30.80 5.70
C GLU A 71 -23.46 -30.98 6.78
N ASP A 72 -23.10 -31.70 7.85
CA ASP A 72 -23.90 -31.96 9.04
C ASP A 72 -24.24 -30.69 9.84
N ARG A 73 -23.42 -29.63 9.72
CA ARG A 73 -23.62 -28.34 10.39
C ARG A 73 -24.26 -27.26 9.51
N ARG A 74 -24.38 -27.46 8.19
CA ARG A 74 -24.88 -26.43 7.26
C ARG A 74 -26.25 -25.91 7.65
N ALA A 75 -27.23 -26.79 7.90
CA ALA A 75 -28.58 -26.35 8.27
C ALA A 75 -28.62 -25.57 9.61
N ALA A 76 -27.72 -25.91 10.55
CA ALA A 76 -27.65 -25.25 11.85
C ALA A 76 -26.93 -23.89 11.79
N VAL A 77 -25.93 -23.74 10.92
CA VAL A 77 -25.15 -22.50 10.76
C VAL A 77 -25.79 -21.55 9.76
N LEU A 78 -26.21 -22.06 8.59
CA LEU A 78 -26.71 -21.28 7.46
C LEU A 78 -28.25 -21.20 7.42
N GLY A 79 -28.92 -21.97 8.26
CA GLY A 79 -30.38 -22.07 8.27
C GLY A 79 -30.89 -23.18 7.35
N LYS A 80 -32.13 -23.62 7.58
CA LYS A 80 -32.72 -24.81 6.93
C LYS A 80 -32.86 -24.69 5.41
N ASN A 81 -32.91 -23.47 4.88
CA ASN A 81 -33.16 -23.21 3.45
C ASN A 81 -31.87 -23.01 2.64
N PHE A 82 -30.69 -23.20 3.24
CA PHE A 82 -29.40 -22.93 2.59
C PHE A 82 -29.24 -23.62 1.23
N ALA A 83 -29.75 -24.85 1.10
CA ALA A 83 -29.61 -25.68 -0.10
C ALA A 83 -30.27 -25.07 -1.35
N GLY A 84 -31.31 -24.25 -1.17
CA GLY A 84 -32.01 -23.56 -2.27
C GLY A 84 -31.46 -22.17 -2.57
N SER A 85 -30.42 -21.72 -1.86
CA SER A 85 -29.94 -20.35 -1.98
C SER A 85 -29.10 -20.11 -3.22
N ALA A 86 -29.33 -18.98 -3.87
CA ALA A 86 -28.48 -18.45 -4.94
C ALA A 86 -27.40 -17.50 -4.41
N ASP A 87 -27.29 -17.34 -3.09
CA ASP A 87 -26.35 -16.40 -2.48
C ASP A 87 -24.90 -16.81 -2.69
N ARG A 88 -24.08 -15.81 -3.03
CA ARG A 88 -22.66 -15.95 -3.31
C ARG A 88 -21.88 -14.91 -2.52
N ALA A 89 -20.97 -15.38 -1.69
CA ALA A 89 -19.97 -14.54 -1.06
C ALA A 89 -18.79 -14.31 -2.00
N LEU A 90 -18.19 -13.13 -1.92
CA LEU A 90 -16.94 -12.79 -2.61
C LEU A 90 -15.96 -12.16 -1.62
N THR A 91 -14.70 -12.55 -1.73
CA THR A 91 -13.59 -11.89 -1.05
C THR A 91 -12.36 -11.82 -1.95
N THR A 92 -11.37 -11.06 -1.52
CA THR A 92 -10.09 -10.89 -2.21
C THR A 92 -8.93 -11.07 -1.25
N SER A 93 -7.83 -11.61 -1.74
CA SER A 93 -6.55 -11.65 -1.03
C SER A 93 -5.42 -11.49 -2.04
N GLY A 94 -4.29 -10.96 -1.61
CA GLY A 94 -3.14 -10.71 -2.45
C GLY A 94 -1.88 -11.32 -1.86
N ASP A 95 -1.01 -11.87 -2.69
CA ASP A 95 0.33 -12.30 -2.32
C ASP A 95 1.26 -12.14 -3.54
N ALA A 96 2.51 -12.61 -3.48
CA ALA A 96 3.44 -12.47 -4.60
C ALA A 96 3.02 -13.22 -5.86
N THR A 97 2.15 -14.23 -5.74
CA THR A 97 1.68 -15.06 -6.87
C THR A 97 0.55 -14.38 -7.64
N GLY A 98 -0.22 -13.49 -7.02
CA GLY A 98 -1.22 -12.68 -7.69
C GLY A 98 -2.29 -12.10 -6.77
N PHE A 99 -3.17 -11.29 -7.36
CA PHE A 99 -4.38 -10.81 -6.71
C PHE A 99 -5.50 -11.83 -6.91
N HIS A 100 -5.94 -12.48 -5.84
CA HIS A 100 -6.92 -13.56 -5.85
C HIS A 100 -8.33 -13.02 -5.65
N VAL A 101 -9.22 -13.33 -6.59
CA VAL A 101 -10.67 -13.13 -6.47
C VAL A 101 -11.29 -14.47 -6.09
N MET A 102 -11.89 -14.54 -4.90
CA MET A 102 -12.43 -15.78 -4.34
C MET A 102 -13.93 -15.69 -4.14
N VAL A 103 -14.63 -16.81 -4.35
CA VAL A 103 -16.08 -16.91 -4.29
C VAL A 103 -16.52 -18.16 -3.55
N ALA A 104 -17.69 -18.08 -2.93
CA ALA A 104 -18.30 -19.18 -2.19
C ALA A 104 -19.83 -19.12 -2.30
N GLU A 105 -20.49 -20.26 -2.54
CA GLU A 105 -21.96 -20.34 -2.67
C GLU A 105 -22.58 -20.89 -1.39
N GLU A 106 -23.66 -20.27 -0.88
CA GLU A 106 -24.32 -20.69 0.37
C GLU A 106 -24.80 -22.15 0.31
N LYS A 107 -25.43 -22.55 -0.81
CA LYS A 107 -25.90 -23.94 -1.02
C LYS A 107 -24.81 -25.00 -0.92
N LYS A 108 -23.54 -24.61 -1.08
CA LYS A 108 -22.36 -25.47 -0.94
C LYS A 108 -21.66 -25.30 0.40
N GLY A 109 -22.34 -24.72 1.39
CA GLY A 109 -21.76 -24.45 2.70
C GLY A 109 -20.76 -23.29 2.72
N TYR A 110 -20.85 -22.36 1.77
CA TYR A 110 -19.81 -21.36 1.50
C TYR A 110 -18.42 -21.98 1.29
N GLY A 111 -18.34 -23.07 0.51
CA GLY A 111 -17.06 -23.64 0.10
C GLY A 111 -16.27 -22.71 -0.82
N TRP A 112 -15.16 -22.16 -0.32
CA TRP A 112 -14.36 -21.17 -1.04
C TRP A 112 -13.61 -21.77 -2.23
N ARG A 113 -13.65 -21.03 -3.35
CA ARG A 113 -12.89 -21.31 -4.58
C ARG A 113 -12.37 -20.01 -5.16
N THR A 114 -11.21 -20.04 -5.78
CA THR A 114 -10.64 -18.90 -6.48
C THR A 114 -11.20 -18.80 -7.89
N ALA A 115 -11.95 -17.74 -8.16
CA ALA A 115 -12.47 -17.42 -9.49
C ALA A 115 -11.35 -16.98 -10.43
N ALA A 116 -10.41 -16.15 -9.93
CA ALA A 116 -9.26 -15.70 -10.72
C ALA A 116 -8.04 -15.40 -9.85
N THR A 117 -6.85 -15.54 -10.42
CA THR A 117 -5.61 -14.97 -9.89
C THR A 117 -5.03 -14.05 -10.94
N LEU A 118 -4.98 -12.76 -10.62
CA LEU A 118 -4.59 -11.70 -11.53
C LEU A 118 -3.15 -11.28 -11.22
N SER A 119 -2.29 -11.44 -12.21
CA SER A 119 -0.91 -10.97 -12.22
C SER A 119 -0.51 -10.64 -13.66
N GLU A 120 0.61 -9.92 -13.83
CA GLU A 120 1.24 -9.65 -15.12
C GLU A 120 2.67 -10.17 -15.08
N ALA A 121 3.06 -10.92 -16.12
CA ALA A 121 4.44 -11.37 -16.26
C ALA A 121 5.39 -10.16 -16.33
N GLY A 122 6.54 -10.26 -15.67
CA GLY A 122 7.55 -9.20 -15.63
C GLY A 122 7.53 -8.28 -14.45
N PHE A 123 6.41 -8.28 -13.74
CA PHE A 123 6.27 -7.47 -12.55
C PHE A 123 6.69 -8.29 -11.35
N GLU A 124 7.87 -7.97 -10.84
CA GLU A 124 8.38 -8.52 -9.62
C GLU A 124 7.80 -7.80 -8.41
N THR A 125 6.92 -8.45 -7.66
CA THR A 125 6.37 -7.91 -6.40
C THR A 125 6.32 -8.93 -5.26
N ASP A 126 6.35 -8.44 -4.02
CA ASP A 126 6.12 -9.24 -2.81
C ASP A 126 4.63 -9.44 -2.50
N ALA A 127 3.77 -8.57 -3.06
CA ALA A 127 2.33 -8.68 -2.96
C ALA A 127 1.64 -7.98 -4.14
N TRP A 128 0.69 -8.66 -4.76
CA TRP A 128 -0.29 -8.02 -5.63
C TRP A 128 -1.44 -7.47 -4.80
N ILE A 129 -1.79 -6.21 -4.99
CA ILE A 129 -2.89 -5.54 -4.28
C ILE A 129 -3.96 -5.10 -5.28
N GLY A 130 -5.16 -4.81 -4.77
CA GLY A 130 -6.24 -4.37 -5.64
C GLY A 130 -7.57 -4.17 -4.93
N ASN A 131 -8.52 -3.63 -5.69
CA ASN A 131 -9.91 -3.41 -5.29
C ASN A 131 -10.85 -4.13 -6.26
N ALA A 132 -12.00 -4.57 -5.76
CA ALA A 132 -13.00 -5.22 -6.58
C ALA A 132 -14.42 -4.86 -6.15
N CYS A 133 -15.33 -4.74 -7.12
CA CYS A 133 -16.76 -4.58 -6.91
C CYS A 133 -17.53 -5.63 -7.73
N VAL A 134 -18.77 -5.93 -7.34
CA VAL A 134 -19.61 -6.95 -7.98
C VAL A 134 -20.82 -6.30 -8.64
N THR A 135 -21.13 -6.71 -9.87
CA THR A 135 -22.30 -6.23 -10.63
C THR A 135 -23.62 -6.74 -10.03
N GLU A 136 -24.75 -6.15 -10.43
CA GLU A 136 -26.05 -6.43 -9.82
C GLU A 136 -26.46 -7.90 -9.86
N SER A 137 -26.16 -8.63 -10.94
CA SER A 137 -26.44 -10.08 -11.02
C SER A 137 -25.60 -10.94 -10.07
N GLY A 138 -24.55 -10.41 -9.45
CA GLY A 138 -23.58 -11.22 -8.70
C GLY A 138 -22.69 -12.09 -9.60
N ARG A 139 -22.77 -11.92 -10.92
CA ARG A 139 -22.03 -12.75 -11.89
C ARG A 139 -20.64 -12.23 -12.20
N TYR A 140 -20.47 -10.91 -12.30
CA TYR A 140 -19.18 -10.33 -12.70
C TYR A 140 -18.58 -9.52 -11.55
N ALA A 141 -17.25 -9.60 -11.41
CA ALA A 141 -16.48 -8.68 -10.61
C ALA A 141 -15.62 -7.79 -11.51
N ALA A 142 -15.69 -6.49 -11.30
CA ALA A 142 -14.74 -5.54 -11.87
C ALA A 142 -13.58 -5.38 -10.89
N VAL A 143 -12.34 -5.43 -11.40
CA VAL A 143 -11.14 -5.50 -10.58
C VAL A 143 -10.07 -4.54 -11.09
N ALA A 144 -9.47 -3.77 -10.19
CA ALA A 144 -8.24 -3.02 -10.42
C ALA A 144 -7.14 -3.63 -9.54
N TYR A 145 -6.00 -4.01 -10.13
CA TYR A 145 -4.91 -4.71 -9.42
C TYR A 145 -3.53 -4.28 -9.93
N ALA A 146 -2.52 -4.35 -9.06
CA ALA A 146 -1.14 -3.99 -9.38
C ALA A 146 -0.14 -4.59 -8.36
N PRO A 147 1.16 -4.59 -8.67
CA PRO A 147 2.21 -4.71 -7.66
C PRO A 147 2.01 -3.70 -6.52
N ARG A 148 2.24 -4.12 -5.27
CA ARG A 148 2.16 -3.20 -4.12
C ARG A 148 3.06 -1.99 -4.27
N THR A 149 4.23 -2.15 -4.89
CA THR A 149 5.19 -1.06 -5.14
C THR A 149 4.64 0.08 -6.01
N PHE A 150 3.55 -0.13 -6.75
CA PHE A 150 2.91 0.93 -7.53
C PHE A 150 2.33 2.04 -6.64
N THR A 151 2.10 1.79 -5.35
CA THR A 151 1.65 2.83 -4.42
C THR A 151 2.73 3.86 -4.12
N ASN A 152 4.00 3.58 -4.46
CA ASN A 152 5.13 4.45 -4.15
C ASN A 152 5.31 5.58 -5.17
N LYS A 153 4.64 5.51 -6.33
CA LYS A 153 4.68 6.55 -7.37
C LYS A 153 3.29 7.18 -7.55
N PRO A 154 3.12 8.50 -7.41
CA PRO A 154 1.82 9.17 -7.52
C PRO A 154 1.04 8.84 -8.80
N GLU A 155 1.73 8.77 -9.93
CA GLU A 155 1.19 8.44 -11.24
C GLU A 155 0.70 6.99 -11.32
N LEU A 156 1.44 6.03 -10.76
CA LEU A 156 1.06 4.62 -10.74
C LEU A 156 -0.10 4.36 -9.77
N MET A 157 -0.14 5.06 -8.64
CA MET A 157 -1.27 5.03 -7.71
C MET A 157 -2.55 5.61 -8.34
N SER A 158 -2.40 6.70 -9.11
CA SER A 158 -3.51 7.46 -9.68
C SER A 158 -4.11 6.83 -10.94
N ARG A 159 -3.31 6.09 -11.71
CA ARG A 159 -3.75 5.52 -13.01
C ARG A 159 -2.93 4.33 -13.52
N GLY A 160 -2.12 3.66 -12.69
CA GLY A 160 -1.24 2.56 -13.13
C GLY A 160 -1.81 1.14 -12.95
N ALA A 161 -2.91 0.96 -12.23
CA ALA A 161 -3.47 -0.36 -11.95
C ALA A 161 -3.99 -1.04 -13.22
N PHE A 162 -3.66 -2.30 -13.42
CA PHE A 162 -4.28 -3.11 -14.46
C PHE A 162 -5.76 -3.36 -14.12
N THR A 163 -6.59 -3.51 -15.15
CA THR A 163 -8.03 -3.68 -14.95
C THR A 163 -8.56 -4.93 -15.63
N ALA A 164 -9.54 -5.57 -15.01
CA ALA A 164 -10.14 -6.80 -15.51
C ALA A 164 -11.61 -6.92 -15.10
N ILE A 165 -12.36 -7.68 -15.90
CA ILE A 165 -13.66 -8.24 -15.53
C ILE A 165 -13.49 -9.74 -15.31
N VAL A 166 -13.95 -10.26 -14.17
CA VAL A 166 -13.93 -11.68 -13.83
C VAL A 166 -15.36 -12.21 -13.84
N ASP A 167 -15.65 -13.23 -14.64
CA ASP A 167 -16.89 -14.00 -14.53
C ASP A 167 -16.76 -14.97 -13.35
N LEU A 168 -17.48 -14.68 -12.27
CA LEU A 168 -17.41 -15.40 -11.00
C LEU A 168 -17.99 -16.83 -11.06
N GLY A 169 -18.76 -17.15 -12.10
CA GLY A 169 -19.32 -18.49 -12.30
C GLY A 169 -18.37 -19.42 -13.06
N THR A 170 -17.69 -18.89 -14.07
CA THR A 170 -16.80 -19.66 -14.95
C THR A 170 -15.32 -19.53 -14.60
N GLY A 171 -14.92 -18.49 -13.87
CA GLY A 171 -13.53 -18.14 -13.64
C GLY A 171 -12.83 -17.45 -14.82
N SER A 172 -13.55 -17.18 -15.91
CA SER A 172 -12.99 -16.51 -17.09
C SER A 172 -12.68 -15.05 -16.78
N VAL A 173 -11.52 -14.58 -17.25
CA VAL A 173 -11.02 -13.22 -17.06
C VAL A 173 -10.95 -12.50 -18.39
N ARG A 174 -11.47 -11.28 -18.43
CA ARG A 174 -11.25 -10.32 -19.51
C ARG A 174 -10.41 -9.17 -18.97
N LYS A 175 -9.12 -9.17 -19.31
CA LYS A 175 -8.23 -8.03 -19.11
C LYS A 175 -8.67 -6.87 -20.02
N LEU A 176 -8.71 -5.65 -19.51
CA LEU A 176 -9.23 -4.49 -20.22
C LEU A 176 -8.08 -3.62 -20.79
N PRO A 177 -8.31 -2.90 -21.91
CA PRO A 177 -7.26 -2.15 -22.61
C PRO A 177 -7.03 -0.76 -22.00
N PHE A 178 -7.09 -0.65 -20.67
CA PHE A 178 -6.82 0.58 -19.94
C PHE A 178 -6.42 0.28 -18.49
N GLN A 179 -5.74 1.24 -17.87
CA GLN A 179 -5.38 1.19 -16.46
C GLN A 179 -6.31 2.09 -15.61
N ALA A 180 -6.28 1.94 -14.29
CA ALA A 180 -7.09 2.72 -13.36
C ALA A 180 -6.29 3.07 -12.10
N THR A 181 -6.90 3.87 -11.21
CA THR A 181 -6.36 4.12 -9.87
C THR A 181 -6.39 2.85 -9.01
N LEU A 182 -5.46 2.77 -8.04
CA LEU A 182 -5.54 1.84 -6.90
C LEU A 182 -6.37 2.40 -5.72
N GLY A 183 -6.99 3.58 -5.88
CA GLY A 183 -7.84 4.18 -4.84
C GLY A 183 -9.00 3.27 -4.46
N HIS A 184 -9.21 3.07 -3.15
CA HIS A 184 -10.22 2.17 -2.57
C HIS A 184 -11.67 2.42 -3.03
N PHE A 185 -11.94 3.61 -3.57
CA PHE A 185 -13.25 4.00 -4.11
C PHE A 185 -13.45 3.62 -5.59
N SER A 186 -12.50 2.90 -6.19
CA SER A 186 -12.54 2.42 -7.58
C SER A 186 -12.06 0.95 -7.65
N PRO A 187 -12.69 0.08 -8.46
CA PRO A 187 -13.88 0.32 -9.28
C PRO A 187 -15.17 0.45 -8.46
N GLY A 188 -16.18 1.09 -9.05
CA GLY A 188 -17.53 1.18 -8.50
C GLY A 188 -18.55 0.38 -9.31
N CYS A 189 -19.36 -0.41 -8.63
CA CYS A 189 -20.46 -1.18 -9.19
C CYS A 189 -21.78 -0.74 -8.56
N GLY A 190 -22.88 -0.92 -9.27
CA GLY A 190 -24.19 -0.40 -8.88
C GLY A 190 -25.33 -1.17 -9.52
N SER A 191 -26.32 -0.44 -10.04
CA SER A 191 -27.41 -1.06 -10.81
C SER A 191 -26.92 -1.52 -12.18
N GLY A 192 -27.39 -2.67 -12.62
CA GLY A 192 -27.06 -3.29 -13.89
C GLY A 192 -25.72 -4.02 -13.90
N GLU A 193 -25.25 -4.29 -15.12
CA GLU A 193 -24.01 -5.02 -15.40
C GLU A 193 -22.84 -4.11 -15.76
N ASP A 194 -22.98 -2.82 -15.46
CA ASP A 194 -21.92 -1.84 -15.68
C ASP A 194 -21.05 -1.69 -14.42
N ALA A 195 -19.78 -1.41 -14.64
CA ALA A 195 -18.83 -0.96 -13.62
C ALA A 195 -18.15 0.32 -14.08
N VAL A 196 -17.64 1.12 -13.16
CA VAL A 196 -16.87 2.33 -13.51
C VAL A 196 -15.50 2.31 -12.84
N PHE A 197 -14.48 2.60 -13.64
CA PHE A 197 -13.11 2.81 -13.19
C PHE A 197 -12.77 4.29 -13.24
N SER A 198 -11.82 4.73 -12.41
CA SER A 198 -11.34 6.11 -12.37
C SER A 198 -9.86 6.17 -12.71
N GLN A 199 -9.46 7.17 -13.49
CA GLN A 199 -8.07 7.60 -13.63
C GLN A 199 -7.97 9.07 -13.21
N PHE A 200 -6.88 9.43 -12.53
CA PHE A 200 -6.60 10.81 -12.16
C PHE A 200 -5.31 11.31 -12.81
N THR A 201 -5.30 12.60 -13.14
CA THR A 201 -4.05 13.34 -13.28
C THR A 201 -3.39 13.44 -11.91
N ASP A 202 -2.07 13.29 -11.85
CA ASP A 202 -1.30 13.58 -10.65
C ASP A 202 -0.62 14.95 -10.76
N GLU A 203 -0.17 15.47 -9.62
CA GLU A 203 0.43 16.80 -9.48
C GLU A 203 1.82 16.90 -10.13
N VAL A 204 2.46 15.76 -10.42
CA VAL A 204 3.77 15.70 -11.08
C VAL A 204 3.60 15.80 -12.60
N SER A 205 2.60 15.12 -13.16
CA SER A 205 2.39 15.01 -14.59
C SER A 205 1.41 16.03 -15.18
N SER A 206 0.73 16.84 -14.36
CA SER A 206 -0.31 17.76 -14.82
C SER A 206 -0.47 18.99 -13.92
N ALA A 207 -0.54 20.17 -14.55
CA ALA A 207 -0.89 21.42 -13.86
C ALA A 207 -2.39 21.55 -13.57
N THR A 208 -3.24 20.70 -14.17
CA THR A 208 -4.68 20.70 -13.95
C THR A 208 -5.13 19.39 -13.30
N SER A 209 -6.06 19.50 -12.35
CA SER A 209 -6.73 18.33 -11.77
C SER A 209 -7.87 17.89 -12.68
N GLU A 210 -7.82 16.65 -13.15
CA GLU A 210 -8.84 16.05 -14.00
C GLU A 210 -9.07 14.58 -13.60
N THR A 211 -10.29 14.11 -13.88
CA THR A 211 -10.68 12.71 -13.72
C THR A 211 -11.16 12.15 -15.06
N ARG A 212 -10.69 10.95 -15.42
CA ARG A 212 -11.32 10.15 -16.47
C ARG A 212 -12.12 9.03 -15.82
N LEU A 213 -13.44 9.05 -16.01
CA LEU A 213 -14.30 7.93 -15.65
C LEU A 213 -14.44 6.99 -16.84
N ILE A 214 -14.27 5.70 -16.60
CA ILE A 214 -14.30 4.67 -17.63
C ILE A 214 -15.42 3.68 -17.27
N ALA A 215 -16.59 3.89 -17.87
CA ALA A 215 -17.74 3.00 -17.70
C ALA A 215 -17.57 1.77 -18.60
N VAL A 216 -17.72 0.57 -18.04
CA VAL A 216 -17.52 -0.71 -18.72
C VAL A 216 -18.74 -1.59 -18.53
N ALA A 217 -19.30 -2.07 -19.64
CA ALA A 217 -20.28 -3.14 -19.61
C ALA A 217 -19.56 -4.47 -19.32
N ALA A 218 -19.75 -5.06 -18.14
CA ALA A 218 -19.05 -6.26 -17.71
C ALA A 218 -19.18 -7.45 -18.69
N PRO A 219 -20.37 -7.74 -19.29
CA PRO A 219 -20.52 -8.89 -20.17
C PRO A 219 -19.67 -8.81 -21.45
N SER A 220 -19.51 -7.62 -22.04
CA SER A 220 -18.77 -7.42 -23.29
C SER A 220 -17.36 -6.84 -23.10
N GLY A 221 -17.10 -6.18 -21.96
CA GLY A 221 -15.88 -5.40 -21.73
C GLY A 221 -15.85 -4.09 -22.52
N THR A 222 -16.97 -3.69 -23.14
CA THR A 222 -17.05 -2.44 -23.90
C THR A 222 -16.93 -1.27 -22.95
N ALA A 223 -15.99 -0.36 -23.23
CA ALA A 223 -15.68 0.77 -22.38
C ALA A 223 -16.03 2.12 -23.03
N ARG A 224 -16.57 3.05 -22.25
CA ARG A 224 -16.75 4.47 -22.60
C ARG A 224 -15.95 5.32 -21.63
N LYS A 225 -15.22 6.31 -22.15
CA LYS A 225 -14.35 7.21 -21.37
C LYS A 225 -14.95 8.61 -21.34
N ASP A 226 -15.13 9.16 -20.14
CA ASP A 226 -15.65 10.50 -19.88
C ASP A 226 -14.57 11.31 -19.14
N ARG A 227 -14.05 12.39 -19.75
CA ARG A 227 -13.06 13.30 -19.14
C ARG A 227 -13.78 14.45 -18.44
N LEU A 228 -13.39 14.72 -17.20
CA LEU A 228 -14.10 15.63 -16.29
C LEU A 228 -13.10 16.48 -15.50
N ASP A 229 -13.47 17.73 -15.23
CA ASP A 229 -12.63 18.66 -14.47
C ASP A 229 -12.67 18.38 -12.96
N GLY A 230 -11.50 18.43 -12.33
CA GLY A 230 -11.30 18.21 -10.91
C GLY A 230 -11.30 16.74 -10.50
N GLN A 231 -11.19 16.50 -9.19
CA GLN A 231 -11.22 15.16 -8.61
C GLN A 231 -12.66 14.69 -8.40
N ILE A 232 -12.99 13.54 -9.01
CA ILE A 232 -14.27 12.87 -8.88
C ILE A 232 -14.03 11.44 -8.36
N THR A 233 -14.58 11.13 -7.18
CA THR A 233 -14.33 9.86 -6.48
C THR A 233 -15.64 9.11 -6.23
N SER A 234 -15.54 7.84 -5.82
CA SER A 234 -16.69 6.99 -5.48
C SER A 234 -17.76 6.95 -6.57
N ALA A 235 -17.34 6.93 -7.84
CA ALA A 235 -18.27 6.89 -8.97
C ALA A 235 -18.97 5.52 -9.03
N VAL A 236 -20.27 5.51 -9.24
CA VAL A 236 -21.10 4.29 -9.31
C VAL A 236 -22.20 4.43 -10.38
N PRO A 237 -22.53 3.34 -11.10
CA PRO A 237 -23.63 3.33 -12.05
C PRO A 237 -25.00 3.25 -11.34
N VAL A 238 -25.93 4.11 -11.75
CA VAL A 238 -27.31 4.19 -11.25
C VAL A 238 -28.26 4.51 -12.40
N ASP A 239 -29.15 3.58 -12.75
CA ASP A 239 -30.20 3.77 -13.77
C ASP A 239 -29.65 4.33 -15.12
N GLY A 240 -28.51 3.82 -15.59
CA GLY A 240 -27.87 4.27 -16.84
C GLY A 240 -27.09 5.59 -16.74
N HIS A 241 -27.03 6.19 -15.55
CA HIS A 241 -26.24 7.37 -15.23
C HIS A 241 -25.06 7.02 -14.32
N LEU A 242 -24.09 7.92 -14.19
CA LEU A 242 -23.08 7.82 -13.16
C LEU A 242 -23.41 8.79 -12.02
N VAL A 243 -23.27 8.34 -10.77
CA VAL A 243 -23.34 9.18 -9.57
C VAL A 243 -21.99 9.12 -8.87
N ALA A 244 -21.45 10.26 -8.45
CA ALA A 244 -20.12 10.34 -7.86
C ALA A 244 -20.02 11.47 -6.83
N ALA A 245 -18.90 11.52 -6.12
CA ALA A 245 -18.52 12.61 -5.24
C ALA A 245 -17.64 13.62 -5.99
N ARG A 246 -17.92 14.93 -5.84
CA ARG A 246 -17.06 16.01 -6.35
C ARG A 246 -17.06 17.16 -5.35
N GLY A 247 -15.92 17.38 -4.69
CA GLY A 247 -15.85 18.32 -3.57
C GLY A 247 -16.96 18.01 -2.55
N HIS A 248 -17.61 19.04 -2.02
CA HIS A 248 -18.68 18.89 -1.02
C HIS A 248 -20.05 18.65 -1.66
N SER A 249 -20.12 17.73 -2.63
CA SER A 249 -21.35 17.47 -3.36
C SER A 249 -21.41 16.04 -3.89
N VAL A 250 -22.64 15.50 -3.94
CA VAL A 250 -22.97 14.36 -4.79
C VAL A 250 -23.39 14.91 -6.15
N VAL A 251 -22.82 14.37 -7.23
CA VAL A 251 -23.06 14.79 -8.61
C VAL A 251 -23.59 13.63 -9.45
N ARG A 252 -24.42 13.95 -10.44
CA ARG A 252 -24.79 13.07 -11.54
C ARG A 252 -23.97 13.44 -12.76
N ILE A 253 -23.46 12.44 -13.46
CA ILE A 253 -22.56 12.58 -14.59
C ILE A 253 -23.20 11.89 -15.79
N ASP A 254 -23.38 12.67 -16.86
CA ASP A 254 -23.99 12.28 -18.13
C ASP A 254 -22.99 12.61 -19.26
N GLY A 255 -22.08 11.69 -19.56
CA GLY A 255 -20.91 11.98 -20.40
C GLY A 255 -20.01 13.02 -19.74
N ALA A 256 -19.67 14.09 -20.46
CA ALA A 256 -18.90 15.22 -19.91
C ALA A 256 -19.74 16.15 -18.99
N ARG A 257 -21.07 15.98 -18.91
CA ARG A 257 -21.94 16.90 -18.17
C ARG A 257 -22.07 16.51 -16.71
N VAL A 258 -21.57 17.36 -15.81
CA VAL A 258 -21.67 17.21 -14.36
C VAL A 258 -22.82 18.07 -13.81
N ARG A 259 -23.74 17.47 -13.04
CA ARG A 259 -24.86 18.18 -12.39
C ARG A 259 -24.85 17.89 -10.90
N VAL A 260 -24.86 18.94 -10.06
CA VAL A 260 -24.97 18.78 -8.61
C VAL A 260 -26.34 18.23 -8.24
N VAL A 261 -26.36 17.09 -7.56
CA VAL A 261 -27.58 16.45 -7.07
C VAL A 261 -27.93 16.95 -5.69
N ALA A 262 -26.94 17.10 -4.80
CA ALA A 262 -27.08 17.63 -3.45
C ALA A 262 -25.73 18.10 -2.90
N ARG A 263 -25.75 19.09 -2.00
CA ARG A 263 -24.57 19.48 -1.21
C ARG A 263 -24.43 18.61 0.03
N THR A 264 -23.19 18.40 0.43
CA THR A 264 -22.77 17.65 1.63
C THR A 264 -21.87 18.54 2.49
N HIS A 265 -21.51 18.10 3.70
CA HIS A 265 -20.66 18.94 4.57
C HIS A 265 -19.18 18.76 4.24
N GLY A 266 -18.77 17.55 3.87
CA GLY A 266 -17.44 17.25 3.33
C GLY A 266 -17.54 16.51 1.99
N VAL A 267 -16.42 15.94 1.53
CA VAL A 267 -16.44 15.04 0.37
C VAL A 267 -17.18 13.75 0.76
N PRO A 268 -18.32 13.42 0.14
CA PRO A 268 -19.03 12.18 0.45
C PRO A 268 -18.24 10.99 -0.08
N PHE A 269 -18.30 9.85 0.60
CA PHE A 269 -17.55 8.65 0.24
C PHE A 269 -18.39 7.39 0.40
N GLN A 270 -17.92 6.28 -0.18
CA GLN A 270 -18.63 4.98 -0.23
C GLN A 270 -20.07 5.09 -0.79
N LEU A 271 -20.23 5.84 -1.88
CA LEU A 271 -21.50 5.93 -2.59
C LEU A 271 -21.94 4.53 -3.02
N SER A 272 -23.12 4.12 -2.56
CA SER A 272 -23.67 2.77 -2.69
C SER A 272 -25.08 2.87 -3.25
N PRO A 273 -25.30 2.54 -4.54
CA PRO A 273 -26.62 2.51 -5.15
C PRO A 273 -27.49 1.46 -4.47
N ASP A 274 -28.74 1.80 -4.17
CA ASP A 274 -29.67 0.86 -3.56
C ASP A 274 -30.71 0.33 -4.55
N ALA A 275 -31.34 -0.80 -4.23
CA ALA A 275 -32.29 -1.50 -5.10
C ALA A 275 -33.53 -0.66 -5.47
N ALA A 276 -33.80 0.43 -4.76
CA ALA A 276 -34.90 1.33 -5.08
C ALA A 276 -34.48 2.45 -6.06
N GLY A 277 -33.24 2.46 -6.55
CA GLY A 277 -32.68 3.48 -7.44
C GLY A 277 -32.14 4.72 -6.70
N GLY A 278 -31.97 4.64 -5.38
CA GLY A 278 -31.35 5.69 -4.58
C GLY A 278 -29.83 5.51 -4.47
N VAL A 279 -29.16 6.48 -3.85
CA VAL A 279 -27.73 6.36 -3.47
C VAL A 279 -27.58 6.65 -1.99
N THR A 280 -27.04 5.69 -1.26
CA THR A 280 -26.63 5.82 0.14
C THR A 280 -25.13 6.08 0.19
N PHE A 281 -24.67 6.97 1.07
CA PHE A 281 -23.27 7.37 1.16
C PHE A 281 -22.94 7.83 2.58
N ILE A 282 -21.66 7.98 2.88
CA ILE A 282 -21.18 8.57 4.13
C ILE A 282 -20.82 10.04 3.91
N ASP A 283 -21.36 10.92 4.75
CA ASP A 283 -21.03 12.34 4.81
C ASP A 283 -20.39 12.66 6.17
N ARG A 284 -19.31 13.44 6.17
CA ARG A 284 -18.73 13.95 7.41
C ARG A 284 -19.71 14.93 8.04
N LEU A 285 -19.82 14.97 9.36
CA LEU A 285 -20.65 15.96 10.03
C LEU A 285 -19.79 17.15 10.48
N PRO A 286 -20.35 18.38 10.50
CA PRO A 286 -19.64 19.54 11.03
C PRO A 286 -19.45 19.38 12.55
N GLY A 287 -18.27 19.72 13.05
CA GLY A 287 -17.93 19.66 14.47
C GLY A 287 -16.66 20.45 14.78
N ALA A 288 -16.43 20.78 16.05
CA ALA A 288 -15.21 21.45 16.48
C ALA A 288 -14.01 20.51 16.26
N VAL A 289 -13.01 20.95 15.50
CA VAL A 289 -11.75 20.23 15.36
C VAL A 289 -10.98 20.41 16.67
N ARG A 290 -11.00 19.38 17.51
CA ARG A 290 -10.14 19.31 18.69
C ARG A 290 -9.33 18.02 18.60
N ALA A 291 -8.07 18.07 18.99
CA ALA A 291 -7.16 16.93 18.88
C ALA A 291 -7.63 15.69 19.67
N ASP A 292 -8.50 15.88 20.67
CA ASP A 292 -9.03 14.87 21.58
C ASP A 292 -10.41 14.29 21.18
N VAL A 293 -11.07 14.83 20.14
CA VAL A 293 -12.43 14.43 19.76
C VAL A 293 -12.44 13.85 18.35
N GLU A 294 -12.76 12.56 18.24
CA GLU A 294 -12.93 11.91 16.94
C GLU A 294 -14.12 12.53 16.18
N PRO A 295 -13.95 12.92 14.90
CA PRO A 295 -15.02 13.48 14.09
C PRO A 295 -16.21 12.53 13.96
N GLU A 296 -17.42 13.09 13.80
CA GLU A 296 -18.61 12.29 13.48
C GLU A 296 -18.89 12.25 11.96
N ALA A 297 -19.59 11.21 11.54
CA ALA A 297 -20.12 11.06 10.19
C ALA A 297 -21.55 10.50 10.21
N ALA A 298 -22.25 10.69 9.11
CA ALA A 298 -23.62 10.23 8.91
C ALA A 298 -23.74 9.37 7.64
N VAL A 299 -24.53 8.31 7.74
CA VAL A 299 -25.09 7.62 6.58
C VAL A 299 -26.23 8.46 6.06
N SER A 300 -26.13 8.92 4.82
CA SER A 300 -27.12 9.76 4.15
C SER A 300 -27.60 9.12 2.86
N ARG A 301 -28.83 9.41 2.44
CA ARG A 301 -29.42 8.85 1.23
C ARG A 301 -30.08 9.89 0.36
N LEU A 302 -29.82 9.81 -0.94
CA LEU A 302 -30.56 10.51 -2.00
C LEU A 302 -31.57 9.56 -2.64
N THR A 303 -32.76 10.08 -2.92
CA THR A 303 -33.86 9.33 -3.53
C THR A 303 -33.73 9.30 -5.05
N PRO A 304 -34.38 8.33 -5.74
CA PRO A 304 -34.39 8.27 -7.21
C PRO A 304 -34.95 9.55 -7.84
N ALA A 305 -35.96 10.17 -7.21
CA ALA A 305 -36.54 11.43 -7.67
C ALA A 305 -35.50 12.57 -7.67
N GLN A 306 -34.67 12.65 -6.63
CA GLN A 306 -33.58 13.64 -6.54
C GLN A 306 -32.49 13.38 -7.57
N LEU A 307 -32.15 12.11 -7.85
CA LEU A 307 -31.18 11.76 -8.90
C LEU A 307 -31.70 12.11 -10.31
N ARG A 308 -32.98 11.85 -10.58
CA ARG A 308 -33.63 12.20 -11.86
C ARG A 308 -33.74 13.71 -12.07
N SER A 309 -33.98 14.46 -10.99
CA SER A 309 -34.10 15.93 -10.99
C SER A 309 -32.98 16.59 -10.16
N PRO A 310 -31.73 16.60 -10.66
CA PRO A 310 -30.57 17.09 -9.91
C PRO A 310 -30.69 18.59 -9.65
N LYS A 311 -30.64 18.98 -8.37
CA LYS A 311 -30.72 20.37 -7.90
C LYS A 311 -29.83 20.52 -6.67
N ALA A 312 -28.95 21.51 -6.64
CA ALA A 312 -28.06 21.75 -5.50
C ALA A 312 -28.78 21.97 -4.15
N ALA A 313 -30.05 22.40 -4.19
CA ALA A 313 -30.90 22.59 -3.02
C ALA A 313 -31.54 21.30 -2.48
N ASN A 314 -31.39 20.15 -3.15
CA ASN A 314 -31.86 18.88 -2.60
C ASN A 314 -31.05 18.53 -1.35
N THR A 315 -31.74 18.00 -0.34
CA THR A 315 -31.13 17.54 0.91
C THR A 315 -31.15 16.02 0.97
N ALA A 316 -30.00 15.41 1.28
CA ALA A 316 -29.94 13.98 1.55
C ALA A 316 -30.58 13.67 2.91
N VAL A 317 -31.28 12.54 2.99
CA VAL A 317 -31.92 12.09 4.23
C VAL A 317 -30.87 11.35 5.07
N ARG A 318 -30.57 11.87 6.26
CA ARG A 318 -29.72 11.18 7.25
C ARG A 318 -30.46 9.96 7.82
N LEU A 319 -29.79 8.82 7.77
CA LEU A 319 -30.30 7.50 8.16
C LEU A 319 -29.65 6.97 9.44
N ALA A 320 -28.34 7.15 9.59
CA ALA A 320 -27.57 6.72 10.76
C ALA A 320 -26.42 7.70 11.02
N ARG A 321 -25.84 7.65 12.23
CA ARG A 321 -24.66 8.44 12.62
C ARG A 321 -23.73 7.65 13.54
N GLY A 322 -22.45 8.01 13.51
CA GLY A 322 -21.43 7.43 14.36
C GLY A 322 -20.12 8.21 14.27
N LYS A 323 -19.07 7.71 14.94
CA LYS A 323 -17.72 8.24 14.78
C LYS A 323 -17.18 7.89 13.39
N LEU A 324 -16.43 8.81 12.78
CA LEU A 324 -15.99 8.75 11.39
C LEU A 324 -15.28 7.44 11.04
N THR A 325 -14.48 6.87 11.94
CA THR A 325 -13.69 5.66 11.65
C THR A 325 -14.35 4.35 12.10
N ALA A 326 -15.54 4.43 12.71
CA ALA A 326 -16.15 3.31 13.43
C ALA A 326 -17.21 2.53 12.63
N PHE A 327 -17.50 2.93 11.39
CA PHE A 327 -18.51 2.31 10.54
C PHE A 327 -18.20 2.51 9.06
N ASP A 328 -18.73 1.63 8.21
CA ASP A 328 -18.65 1.71 6.75
C ASP A 328 -20.02 1.35 6.12
N LEU A 329 -20.08 1.33 4.79
CA LEU A 329 -21.18 0.81 3.99
C LEU A 329 -20.74 -0.41 3.20
N ALA A 330 -21.58 -1.44 3.18
CA ALA A 330 -21.41 -2.63 2.34
C ALA A 330 -22.65 -2.86 1.49
N ARG A 331 -22.48 -2.99 0.17
CA ARG A 331 -23.58 -3.23 -0.78
C ARG A 331 -23.59 -4.69 -1.21
N ALA A 332 -24.75 -5.34 -1.09
CA ALA A 332 -25.03 -6.62 -1.72
C ALA A 332 -25.37 -6.42 -3.21
N ALA A 333 -25.15 -7.45 -4.03
CA ALA A 333 -25.38 -7.37 -5.48
C ALA A 333 -26.84 -7.00 -5.79
N ASP A 334 -27.80 -7.52 -5.01
CA ASP A 334 -29.24 -7.21 -5.08
C ASP A 334 -29.62 -5.76 -4.74
N GLY A 335 -28.65 -4.91 -4.40
CA GLY A 335 -28.86 -3.51 -4.08
C GLY A 335 -29.27 -3.24 -2.62
N THR A 336 -29.21 -4.24 -1.75
CA THR A 336 -29.32 -4.01 -0.31
C THR A 336 -28.04 -3.35 0.21
N VAL A 337 -28.17 -2.22 0.90
CA VAL A 337 -27.04 -1.50 1.51
C VAL A 337 -27.06 -1.73 3.02
N PHE A 338 -25.95 -2.23 3.56
CA PHE A 338 -25.75 -2.48 4.97
C PHE A 338 -24.87 -1.39 5.57
N VAL A 339 -25.29 -0.85 6.71
CA VAL A 339 -24.43 -0.10 7.63
C VAL A 339 -23.69 -1.12 8.48
N THR A 340 -22.37 -1.10 8.41
CA THR A 340 -21.47 -1.99 9.16
C THR A 340 -20.81 -1.24 10.31
N GLY A 341 -20.23 -1.92 11.30
CA GLY A 341 -19.60 -1.27 12.45
C GLY A 341 -20.61 -0.75 13.48
N THR A 342 -20.33 0.40 14.08
CA THR A 342 -21.04 0.87 15.30
C THR A 342 -21.94 2.09 15.10
N ALA A 343 -22.23 2.50 13.86
CA ALA A 343 -23.18 3.58 13.61
C ALA A 343 -24.59 3.23 14.09
N ARG A 344 -25.27 4.19 14.71
CA ARG A 344 -26.63 4.02 15.22
C ARG A 344 -27.61 4.67 14.26
N THR A 345 -28.70 3.98 13.96
CA THR A 345 -29.83 4.55 13.22
C THR A 345 -30.32 5.81 13.92
N GLU A 346 -30.58 6.84 13.12
CA GLU A 346 -31.01 8.15 13.60
C GLU A 346 -32.33 8.02 14.40
N ARG A 347 -32.42 8.67 15.55
CA ARG A 347 -33.58 8.56 16.44
C ARG A 347 -34.86 8.98 15.73
N GLY A 348 -35.90 8.15 15.79
CA GLY A 348 -37.19 8.42 15.14
C GLY A 348 -37.17 8.26 13.62
N ARG A 349 -36.08 7.76 13.03
CA ARG A 349 -36.02 7.43 11.59
C ARG A 349 -36.26 5.94 11.36
N LYS A 350 -37.17 5.65 10.43
CA LYS A 350 -37.31 4.32 9.83
C LYS A 350 -36.39 4.25 8.62
N LEU A 351 -35.57 3.19 8.54
CA LEU A 351 -34.74 2.97 7.38
C LEU A 351 -35.61 2.61 6.16
N PRO A 352 -35.28 3.12 4.96
CA PRO A 352 -35.85 2.62 3.71
C PRO A 352 -35.64 1.12 3.58
N ALA A 353 -36.57 0.41 2.92
CA ALA A 353 -36.49 -1.04 2.74
C ALA A 353 -35.12 -1.57 2.24
N PRO A 354 -34.44 -0.94 1.27
CA PRO A 354 -33.16 -1.46 0.80
C PRO A 354 -31.96 -1.09 1.69
N VAL A 355 -32.14 -0.34 2.79
CA VAL A 355 -31.07 0.02 3.71
C VAL A 355 -31.25 -0.68 5.05
N ARG A 356 -30.20 -1.38 5.51
CA ARG A 356 -30.21 -2.14 6.76
C ARG A 356 -29.11 -1.66 7.69
N ASN A 357 -29.43 -1.56 8.98
CA ASN A 357 -28.44 -1.38 10.04
C ASN A 357 -28.70 -2.43 11.14
N PRO A 358 -28.32 -3.69 10.90
CA PRO A 358 -28.60 -4.78 11.85
C PRO A 358 -27.72 -4.71 13.11
N GLY A 359 -26.62 -3.95 13.07
CA GLY A 359 -25.57 -3.99 14.10
C GLY A 359 -24.82 -5.33 14.14
N GLY A 360 -23.71 -5.36 14.88
CA GLY A 360 -22.93 -6.60 15.08
C GLY A 360 -22.29 -7.17 13.82
N ILE A 361 -22.07 -6.34 12.79
CA ILE A 361 -21.26 -6.63 11.62
C ILE A 361 -19.97 -5.81 11.76
N ALA A 362 -18.80 -6.41 11.53
CA ALA A 362 -17.53 -5.69 11.58
C ALA A 362 -17.50 -4.56 10.52
N LYS A 363 -16.85 -3.43 10.83
CA LYS A 363 -16.91 -2.23 9.97
C LYS A 363 -16.45 -2.52 8.53
N ASP A 364 -15.36 -3.25 8.37
CA ASP A 364 -14.73 -3.61 7.11
C ASP A 364 -15.34 -4.85 6.43
N ALA A 365 -16.44 -5.38 6.97
CA ALA A 365 -17.03 -6.59 6.44
C ALA A 365 -17.66 -6.34 5.05
N ARG A 366 -17.38 -7.26 4.12
CA ARG A 366 -18.14 -7.40 2.89
C ARG A 366 -19.43 -8.16 3.17
N VAL A 367 -20.43 -7.97 2.31
CA VAL A 367 -21.68 -8.73 2.35
C VAL A 367 -21.80 -9.59 1.09
N SER A 368 -22.43 -10.76 1.23
CA SER A 368 -22.70 -11.64 0.09
C SER A 368 -23.73 -11.05 -0.87
N SER A 369 -23.84 -11.63 -2.07
CA SER A 369 -24.61 -11.08 -3.20
C SER A 369 -26.08 -10.82 -2.89
N LEU A 370 -26.70 -11.58 -1.98
CA LEU A 370 -28.07 -11.43 -1.50
C LEU A 370 -28.13 -11.00 -0.02
N GLY A 371 -27.01 -10.53 0.54
CA GLY A 371 -26.94 -10.04 1.91
C GLY A 371 -27.29 -11.08 2.97
N ARG A 372 -26.98 -12.36 2.75
CA ARG A 372 -27.23 -13.45 3.71
C ARG A 372 -26.04 -13.72 4.63
N ALA A 373 -24.84 -13.31 4.24
CA ALA A 373 -23.66 -13.40 5.06
C ALA A 373 -22.87 -12.09 5.05
N ALA A 374 -22.21 -11.79 6.17
CA ALA A 374 -21.17 -10.77 6.27
C ALA A 374 -19.83 -11.45 6.54
N LEU A 375 -18.75 -10.95 5.93
CA LEU A 375 -17.44 -11.59 6.05
C LEU A 375 -16.28 -10.59 6.11
N THR A 376 -15.28 -10.92 6.93
CA THR A 376 -13.97 -10.27 6.94
C THR A 376 -12.91 -11.25 6.45
N THR A 377 -11.78 -10.75 5.99
CA THR A 377 -10.72 -11.57 5.42
C THR A 377 -9.35 -11.07 5.86
N ALA A 378 -8.49 -12.02 6.23
CA ALA A 378 -7.09 -11.81 6.58
C ALA A 378 -6.26 -12.96 5.98
N TRP A 379 -4.93 -12.91 6.06
CA TRP A 379 -4.12 -14.08 5.77
C TRP A 379 -4.24 -15.13 6.88
N ALA A 380 -4.31 -16.41 6.51
CA ALA A 380 -4.54 -17.50 7.44
C ALA A 380 -3.36 -17.82 8.36
N ASP A 381 -2.16 -17.39 7.96
CA ASP A 381 -0.95 -17.47 8.78
C ASP A 381 -0.91 -16.43 9.92
N GLY A 382 -1.87 -15.49 9.96
CA GLY A 382 -1.92 -14.42 10.96
C GLY A 382 -0.77 -13.42 10.87
N LYS A 383 0.10 -13.51 9.85
CA LYS A 383 1.22 -12.61 9.62
C LYS A 383 0.76 -11.46 8.72
N ASP A 384 1.36 -10.28 8.86
CA ASP A 384 1.14 -9.19 7.91
C ASP A 384 2.04 -9.35 6.67
N SER A 385 2.37 -8.26 5.95
CA SER A 385 3.23 -8.31 4.77
C SER A 385 4.72 -8.49 5.08
N ARG A 386 5.14 -8.35 6.35
CA ARG A 386 6.52 -8.49 6.82
C ARG A 386 6.85 -9.95 7.08
N ILE A 387 6.93 -10.72 6.01
CA ILE A 387 7.22 -12.15 6.03
C ILE A 387 8.63 -12.44 5.53
N SER A 388 9.11 -13.66 5.80
CA SER A 388 10.40 -14.10 5.28
C SER A 388 10.37 -14.16 3.74
N PRO A 389 11.49 -13.93 3.06
CA PRO A 389 11.63 -14.14 1.61
C PRO A 389 11.09 -15.49 1.10
N GLY A 390 11.31 -16.57 1.86
CA GLY A 390 10.83 -17.91 1.51
C GLY A 390 9.30 -18.00 1.58
N ASP A 391 8.70 -17.42 2.62
CA ASP A 391 7.24 -17.33 2.77
C ASP A 391 6.63 -16.41 1.70
N ALA A 392 7.35 -15.36 1.29
CA ALA A 392 6.89 -14.39 0.31
C ALA A 392 6.62 -15.00 -1.07
N LEU A 393 7.28 -16.10 -1.41
CA LEU A 393 7.08 -16.82 -2.66
C LEU A 393 5.86 -17.74 -2.68
N ALA A 394 5.34 -18.11 -1.50
CA ALA A 394 4.24 -19.04 -1.39
C ALA A 394 2.90 -18.33 -1.59
N ALA A 395 1.95 -19.03 -2.23
CA ALA A 395 0.56 -18.60 -2.21
C ALA A 395 0.02 -18.66 -0.77
N ARG A 396 -0.60 -17.58 -0.30
CA ARG A 396 -1.05 -17.43 1.08
C ARG A 396 -2.55 -17.67 1.18
N PRO A 397 -2.99 -18.69 1.94
CA PRO A 397 -4.40 -18.92 2.18
C PRO A 397 -5.05 -17.74 2.89
N ALA A 398 -6.29 -17.43 2.53
CA ALA A 398 -7.06 -16.36 3.14
C ALA A 398 -7.99 -16.94 4.20
N ARG A 399 -7.89 -16.45 5.44
CA ARG A 399 -8.82 -16.77 6.51
C ARG A 399 -10.02 -15.85 6.45
N VAL A 400 -11.20 -16.45 6.34
CA VAL A 400 -12.47 -15.76 6.22
C VAL A 400 -13.31 -16.04 7.46
N THR A 401 -13.64 -14.99 8.20
CA THR A 401 -14.63 -15.06 9.26
C THR A 401 -15.98 -14.69 8.65
N LEU A 402 -16.87 -15.67 8.54
CA LEU A 402 -18.19 -15.54 7.93
C LEU A 402 -19.26 -15.56 9.03
N LYS A 403 -20.15 -14.56 9.02
CA LYS A 403 -21.34 -14.49 9.86
C LYS A 403 -22.58 -14.64 9.00
N ALA A 404 -23.33 -15.72 9.19
CA ALA A 404 -24.65 -15.89 8.58
C ALA A 404 -25.64 -14.94 9.27
N LEU A 405 -26.22 -14.02 8.50
CA LEU A 405 -27.07 -12.95 9.03
C LEU A 405 -28.46 -13.46 9.44
N ASP A 406 -28.96 -14.51 8.80
CA ASP A 406 -30.26 -15.11 9.13
C ASP A 406 -30.24 -15.83 10.49
N THR A 407 -29.15 -16.51 10.83
CA THR A 407 -29.01 -17.29 12.08
C THR A 407 -28.22 -16.57 13.16
N GLY A 408 -27.48 -15.51 12.80
CA GLY A 408 -26.53 -14.80 13.65
C GLY A 408 -25.25 -15.59 13.99
N ARG A 409 -25.08 -16.80 13.45
CA ARG A 409 -23.91 -17.67 13.75
C ARG A 409 -22.71 -17.30 12.89
N SER A 410 -21.53 -17.47 13.48
CA SER A 410 -20.26 -17.25 12.79
C SER A 410 -19.47 -18.55 12.63
N VAL A 411 -18.66 -18.61 11.57
CA VAL A 411 -17.72 -19.69 11.26
C VAL A 411 -16.47 -19.09 10.64
N THR A 412 -15.32 -19.70 10.91
CA THR A 412 -14.04 -19.34 10.27
C THR A 412 -13.68 -20.42 9.27
N LEU A 413 -13.40 -20.01 8.04
CA LEU A 413 -13.08 -20.88 6.91
C LEU A 413 -11.79 -20.40 6.25
N ASP A 414 -10.99 -21.31 5.72
CA ASP A 414 -9.80 -20.95 4.95
C ASP A 414 -10.06 -21.12 3.45
N ALA A 415 -9.76 -20.08 2.67
CA ALA A 415 -9.85 -20.04 1.23
C ALA A 415 -8.45 -20.23 0.62
N MET A 416 -8.30 -21.29 -0.15
CA MET A 416 -7.02 -21.69 -0.75
C MET A 416 -6.90 -21.13 -2.17
N PRO A 417 -5.84 -20.36 -2.50
CA PRO A 417 -5.66 -19.81 -3.84
C PRO A 417 -5.72 -20.89 -4.93
N HIS A 418 -5.10 -22.06 -4.73
CA HIS A 418 -5.03 -23.10 -5.76
C HIS A 418 -6.35 -23.84 -6.04
N VAL A 419 -7.41 -23.65 -5.23
CA VAL A 419 -8.71 -24.32 -5.44
C VAL A 419 -9.56 -23.50 -6.40
N ARG A 420 -9.46 -23.77 -7.70
CA ARG A 420 -10.01 -22.89 -8.76
C ARG A 420 -11.47 -23.16 -9.12
N VAL A 421 -12.13 -22.14 -9.68
CA VAL A 421 -13.39 -22.26 -10.46
C VAL A 421 -13.06 -22.54 -11.93
N GLY A 422 -13.98 -23.13 -12.67
CA GLY A 422 -13.84 -23.32 -14.12
C GLY A 422 -12.89 -24.43 -14.56
N ASN A 423 -12.67 -24.50 -15.86
CA ASN A 423 -11.68 -25.38 -16.50
C ASN A 423 -10.34 -24.66 -16.70
N ALA A 424 -9.31 -25.39 -17.12
CA ALA A 424 -7.97 -24.84 -17.35
C ALA A 424 -7.99 -23.66 -18.35
N THR A 425 -8.75 -23.76 -19.45
CA THR A 425 -8.84 -22.69 -20.46
C THR A 425 -9.37 -21.38 -19.88
N ALA A 426 -10.37 -21.42 -19.00
CA ALA A 426 -10.87 -20.22 -18.31
C ALA A 426 -9.80 -19.64 -17.38
N GLN A 427 -9.01 -20.49 -16.72
CA GLN A 427 -7.93 -20.06 -15.82
C GLN A 427 -6.77 -19.42 -16.59
N ASP A 428 -6.41 -19.94 -17.77
CA ASP A 428 -5.34 -19.39 -18.61
C ASP A 428 -5.61 -17.93 -19.01
N THR A 429 -6.89 -17.52 -19.10
CA THR A 429 -7.25 -16.13 -19.37
C THR A 429 -6.82 -15.16 -18.27
N SER A 430 -6.59 -15.62 -17.04
CA SER A 430 -6.11 -14.77 -15.94
C SER A 430 -4.61 -14.45 -16.05
N LEU A 431 -3.86 -15.31 -16.77
CA LEU A 431 -2.44 -15.18 -17.07
C LEU A 431 -2.18 -14.49 -18.42
N ALA A 432 -3.23 -14.24 -19.20
CA ALA A 432 -3.11 -13.48 -20.43
C ALA A 432 -2.58 -12.08 -20.11
N VAL A 433 -1.58 -11.66 -20.88
CA VAL A 433 -0.98 -10.31 -20.79
C VAL A 433 -2.07 -9.27 -20.97
N SER A 434 -2.10 -8.28 -20.08
CA SER A 434 -3.03 -7.17 -20.15
C SER A 434 -2.93 -6.45 -21.50
N PRO A 435 -4.05 -6.17 -22.19
CA PRO A 435 -4.05 -5.37 -23.42
C PRO A 435 -3.64 -3.90 -23.20
N ALA A 436 -3.58 -3.45 -21.93
CA ALA A 436 -2.99 -2.15 -21.58
C ALA A 436 -1.45 -2.19 -21.63
N LEU A 437 -0.86 -3.39 -21.67
CA LEU A 437 0.54 -3.56 -22.02
C LEU A 437 0.69 -3.61 -23.55
N PRO A 438 1.82 -3.14 -24.07
CA PRO A 438 2.12 -3.20 -25.49
C PRO A 438 2.18 -4.64 -25.92
N ARG A 439 1.71 -4.92 -27.14
CA ARG A 439 2.04 -6.18 -27.76
C ARG A 439 3.53 -6.15 -28.09
N PRO A 440 4.31 -7.19 -27.75
CA PRO A 440 5.67 -7.29 -28.27
C PRO A 440 5.58 -7.14 -29.79
N VAL A 441 6.33 -6.19 -30.34
CA VAL A 441 6.44 -6.02 -31.78
C VAL A 441 6.87 -7.38 -32.31
N LYS A 442 6.14 -7.94 -33.28
CA LYS A 442 6.66 -9.07 -34.06
C LYS A 442 7.88 -8.52 -34.78
N GLU A 443 9.04 -8.66 -34.14
CA GLU A 443 10.30 -8.42 -34.78
C GLU A 443 10.29 -9.32 -36.01
N GLN A 444 10.34 -8.70 -37.19
CA GLN A 444 10.50 -9.44 -38.43
C GLN A 444 11.72 -10.31 -38.23
N ALA A 445 11.50 -11.62 -38.15
CA ALA A 445 12.54 -12.61 -37.99
C ALA A 445 13.63 -12.31 -39.02
N ARG A 446 14.69 -11.65 -38.57
CA ARG A 446 15.94 -11.63 -39.31
C ARG A 446 16.42 -13.05 -39.20
N THR A 447 16.23 -13.79 -40.29
CA THR A 447 16.86 -15.07 -40.55
C THR A 447 18.36 -14.90 -40.35
N GLY A 448 18.81 -15.31 -39.18
CA GLY A 448 20.17 -15.23 -38.69
C GLY A 448 20.29 -16.10 -37.46
N SER A 449 19.92 -17.38 -37.58
CA SER A 449 20.28 -18.36 -36.58
C SER A 449 21.80 -18.48 -36.58
N SER A 450 22.44 -17.81 -35.63
CA SER A 450 23.60 -18.39 -34.98
C SER A 450 23.09 -18.93 -33.66
N HIS A 451 23.34 -20.21 -33.40
CA HIS A 451 23.27 -20.72 -32.04
C HIS A 451 24.26 -19.89 -31.22
N ALA A 452 23.75 -18.86 -30.55
CA ALA A 452 24.55 -18.08 -29.61
C ALA A 452 25.01 -19.07 -28.55
N ALA A 453 26.34 -19.25 -28.45
CA ALA A 453 26.97 -19.85 -27.31
C ALA A 453 26.36 -19.23 -26.05
N MET A 454 26.05 -20.04 -25.03
CA MET A 454 25.43 -19.62 -23.76
C MET A 454 25.79 -18.17 -23.43
N GLU A 455 24.88 -17.23 -23.73
CA GLU A 455 25.11 -15.83 -23.42
C GLU A 455 25.30 -15.74 -21.90
N SER A 456 26.34 -15.03 -21.47
CA SER A 456 26.61 -14.79 -20.06
C SER A 456 25.34 -14.24 -19.40
N PRO A 457 24.92 -14.70 -18.21
CA PRO A 457 23.76 -14.14 -17.49
C PRO A 457 24.00 -12.69 -17.00
N VAL A 458 25.12 -12.07 -17.40
CA VAL A 458 25.56 -10.74 -17.03
C VAL A 458 25.38 -9.81 -18.23
N ASP A 459 24.50 -8.82 -18.07
CA ASP A 459 24.30 -7.78 -19.07
C ASP A 459 25.56 -6.90 -19.22
N ALA A 460 26.17 -6.94 -20.40
CA ALA A 460 27.39 -6.19 -20.70
C ALA A 460 27.14 -4.67 -20.76
N ASP A 461 25.97 -4.26 -21.28
CA ASP A 461 25.61 -2.86 -21.50
C ASP A 461 25.02 -2.16 -20.26
N ARG A 462 24.94 -2.88 -19.13
CA ARG A 462 24.29 -2.42 -17.90
C ARG A 462 24.75 -1.05 -17.44
N THR A 463 23.88 -0.33 -16.73
CA THR A 463 24.26 0.93 -16.07
C THR A 463 24.73 0.73 -14.65
N CYS A 464 24.08 -0.17 -13.91
CA CYS A 464 24.41 -0.39 -12.52
C CYS A 464 25.68 -1.24 -12.36
N SER A 465 26.50 -0.88 -11.37
CA SER A 465 27.85 -1.42 -11.18
C SER A 465 27.90 -2.95 -10.98
N VAL A 466 27.09 -3.45 -10.05
CA VAL A 466 27.04 -4.88 -9.70
C VAL A 466 25.92 -5.56 -10.49
N PRO A 467 26.26 -6.54 -11.35
CA PRO A 467 25.27 -7.20 -12.19
C PRO A 467 24.28 -8.04 -11.37
N ARG A 468 23.03 -8.13 -11.86
CA ARG A 468 22.01 -8.94 -11.20
C ARG A 468 22.22 -10.44 -11.43
N GLY A 469 22.71 -10.90 -12.58
CA GLY A 469 22.81 -12.33 -12.92
C GLY A 469 24.19 -12.97 -12.74
N ASP A 470 25.15 -12.30 -12.12
CA ASP A 470 26.50 -12.87 -11.95
C ASP A 470 26.56 -13.84 -10.77
N VAL A 471 26.75 -15.12 -11.07
CA VAL A 471 26.85 -16.20 -10.08
C VAL A 471 28.03 -16.05 -9.11
N LYS A 472 29.01 -15.19 -9.42
CA LYS A 472 30.17 -14.90 -8.55
C LYS A 472 29.95 -13.67 -7.67
N LEU A 473 28.94 -12.84 -7.95
CA LEU A 473 28.64 -11.62 -7.20
C LEU A 473 27.24 -11.74 -6.59
N GLN A 474 27.12 -12.61 -5.60
CA GLN A 474 25.87 -12.90 -4.91
C GLN A 474 25.86 -12.23 -3.53
N ALA A 475 24.80 -11.49 -3.22
CA ALA A 475 24.61 -10.78 -1.98
C ALA A 475 24.17 -11.73 -0.85
N TYR A 476 24.76 -11.59 0.33
CA TYR A 476 24.36 -12.38 1.51
C TYR A 476 23.09 -11.80 2.13
N GLN A 477 22.05 -12.63 2.26
CA GLN A 477 20.81 -12.21 2.91
C GLN A 477 20.91 -12.30 4.44
N PRO A 478 20.80 -11.18 5.18
CA PRO A 478 20.83 -11.19 6.64
C PRO A 478 19.48 -11.60 7.24
N THR A 479 19.51 -11.99 8.51
CA THR A 479 18.32 -12.00 9.37
C THR A 479 17.98 -10.58 9.82
N PRO A 480 16.71 -10.26 10.17
CA PRO A 480 16.35 -8.96 10.74
C PRO A 480 17.18 -8.59 11.99
N ARG A 481 17.51 -9.56 12.84
CA ARG A 481 18.38 -9.32 14.02
C ARG A 481 19.81 -8.96 13.63
N GLN A 482 20.34 -9.50 12.53
CA GLN A 482 21.65 -9.10 12.03
C GLN A 482 21.63 -7.67 11.50
N VAL A 483 20.54 -7.27 10.83
CA VAL A 483 20.34 -5.87 10.39
C VAL A 483 20.21 -4.94 11.58
N GLU A 484 19.42 -5.31 12.59
CA GLU A 484 19.26 -4.57 13.85
C GLU A 484 20.61 -4.32 14.53
N TRP A 485 21.34 -5.40 14.79
CA TRP A 485 22.68 -5.33 15.36
C TRP A 485 23.63 -4.45 14.52
N ALA A 486 23.60 -4.59 13.19
CA ALA A 486 24.49 -3.82 12.34
C ALA A 486 24.13 -2.33 12.33
N ALA A 487 22.83 -1.98 12.35
CA ALA A 487 22.37 -0.61 12.48
C ALA A 487 22.81 -0.01 13.82
N ASP A 488 22.60 -0.72 14.93
CA ASP A 488 23.00 -0.29 16.27
C ASP A 488 24.49 0.02 16.36
N GLN A 489 25.34 -0.78 15.71
CA GLN A 489 26.78 -0.54 15.69
C GLN A 489 27.19 0.54 14.67
N ALA A 490 26.50 0.62 13.53
CA ALA A 490 26.82 1.56 12.46
C ALA A 490 26.61 3.01 12.93
N VAL A 491 25.47 3.28 13.57
CA VAL A 491 25.05 4.63 13.96
C VAL A 491 25.97 5.30 14.99
N VAL A 492 26.77 4.52 15.71
CA VAL A 492 27.77 4.99 16.68
C VAL A 492 29.22 4.75 16.23
N GLY A 493 29.45 4.35 14.97
CA GLY A 493 30.81 4.17 14.45
C GLY A 493 31.58 2.97 15.00
N LYS A 494 30.89 1.93 15.52
CA LYS A 494 31.51 0.79 16.23
C LYS A 494 31.52 -0.54 15.48
N LEU A 495 31.06 -0.62 14.23
CA LEU A 495 31.05 -1.89 13.46
C LEU A 495 32.45 -2.53 13.40
N ASP A 496 33.48 -1.74 13.09
CA ASP A 496 34.84 -2.24 12.85
C ASP A 496 35.56 -2.79 14.10
N ALA A 497 35.02 -2.51 15.29
CA ALA A 497 35.45 -3.11 16.55
C ALA A 497 34.96 -4.56 16.68
N HIS A 498 33.91 -4.93 15.95
CA HIS A 498 33.26 -6.23 16.05
C HIS A 498 33.40 -7.08 14.78
N ILE A 499 33.56 -6.46 13.61
CA ILE A 499 33.61 -7.16 12.33
C ILE A 499 34.79 -6.71 11.46
N SER A 500 35.34 -7.71 10.77
CA SER A 500 36.27 -7.55 9.66
C SER A 500 35.93 -8.63 8.63
N ARG A 501 35.92 -8.28 7.35
CA ARG A 501 35.72 -9.25 6.27
C ARG A 501 37.08 -9.79 5.83
N PRO A 502 37.32 -11.11 5.91
CA PRO A 502 38.49 -11.70 5.27
C PRO A 502 38.40 -11.56 3.75
N ALA A 503 39.51 -11.79 3.06
CA ALA A 503 39.47 -11.93 1.61
C ALA A 503 38.52 -13.06 1.21
N ASP A 504 37.81 -12.86 0.10
CA ASP A 504 36.80 -13.77 -0.44
C ASP A 504 35.66 -14.10 0.54
N TRP A 505 35.31 -13.16 1.42
CA TRP A 505 34.19 -13.33 2.33
C TRP A 505 32.92 -13.69 1.55
N LYS A 506 32.33 -14.86 1.87
CA LYS A 506 31.14 -15.42 1.20
C LYS A 506 31.30 -15.64 -0.32
N ASN A 507 32.51 -15.98 -0.78
CA ASN A 507 32.84 -16.25 -2.18
C ASN A 507 32.61 -15.04 -3.12
N THR A 508 32.74 -13.82 -2.58
CA THR A 508 32.53 -12.58 -3.35
C THR A 508 33.71 -12.21 -4.24
N GLY A 509 34.87 -12.87 -4.09
CA GLY A 509 36.11 -12.55 -4.79
C GLY A 509 36.76 -11.23 -4.35
N MET A 510 36.25 -10.58 -3.31
CA MET A 510 36.74 -9.29 -2.83
C MET A 510 37.99 -9.44 -1.95
N ALA A 511 38.84 -8.40 -1.90
CA ALA A 511 39.91 -8.31 -0.92
C ALA A 511 39.37 -8.19 0.52
N ALA A 512 40.21 -8.41 1.52
CA ALA A 512 39.81 -8.17 2.92
C ALA A 512 39.52 -6.68 3.16
N TYR A 513 38.46 -6.37 3.90
CA TYR A 513 38.09 -5.00 4.26
C TYR A 513 37.35 -4.96 5.60
N LYS A 514 37.17 -3.75 6.13
CA LYS A 514 36.23 -3.50 7.22
C LYS A 514 35.16 -2.50 6.79
N PRO A 515 33.87 -2.74 7.10
CA PRO A 515 32.77 -1.90 6.61
C PRO A 515 32.92 -0.40 6.90
N GLN A 516 33.24 0.00 8.13
CA GLN A 516 33.35 1.42 8.50
C GLN A 516 34.72 2.04 8.23
N SER A 517 35.73 1.23 7.94
CA SER A 517 36.96 1.73 7.30
C SER A 517 36.71 2.07 5.83
N LEU A 518 35.85 1.29 5.17
CA LEU A 518 35.48 1.49 3.77
C LEU A 518 34.41 2.59 3.58
N PHE A 519 33.54 2.75 4.58
CA PHE A 519 32.50 3.77 4.69
C PHE A 519 32.51 4.41 6.09
N PRO A 520 33.44 5.34 6.35
CA PRO A 520 33.52 6.04 7.62
C PRO A 520 32.24 6.80 7.92
N LEU A 521 31.77 6.75 9.17
CA LEU A 521 30.62 7.55 9.61
C LEU A 521 31.03 9.01 9.77
N SER A 522 30.41 9.90 9.00
CA SER A 522 30.63 11.34 9.14
C SER A 522 30.17 11.87 10.51
N PRO A 523 30.95 12.77 11.15
CA PRO A 523 30.54 13.40 12.41
C PRO A 523 29.28 14.23 12.25
N LEU A 524 28.37 14.16 13.22
CA LEU A 524 27.16 14.99 13.23
C LEU A 524 27.47 16.42 13.69
N SER A 525 26.97 17.39 12.94
CA SER A 525 27.03 18.81 13.30
C SER A 525 26.03 19.16 14.41
N GLY A 526 26.32 20.24 15.14
CA GLY A 526 25.44 20.79 16.17
C GLY A 526 25.74 20.37 17.61
N GLY A 527 26.64 19.41 17.83
CA GLY A 527 26.98 18.91 19.16
C GLY A 527 28.08 17.84 19.14
N SER A 528 28.35 17.25 20.29
CA SER A 528 29.35 16.20 20.50
C SER A 528 29.04 15.45 21.79
N GLY A 529 29.46 14.19 21.91
CA GLY A 529 29.26 13.39 23.12
C GLY A 529 28.80 11.97 22.77
N GLU A 530 28.72 11.10 23.77
CA GLU A 530 28.32 9.70 23.57
C GLU A 530 26.86 9.55 23.12
N ASP A 531 25.98 10.46 23.54
CA ASP A 531 24.56 10.51 23.15
C ASP A 531 24.33 11.29 21.83
N TRP A 532 25.36 11.93 21.28
CA TRP A 532 25.26 12.74 20.06
C TRP A 532 25.51 11.91 18.80
N HIS A 533 24.59 10.99 18.51
CA HIS A 533 24.67 10.07 17.38
C HIS A 533 23.30 9.89 16.71
N ILE A 534 23.27 9.15 15.60
CA ILE A 534 22.00 8.79 14.93
C ILE A 534 21.24 7.83 15.87
N PRO A 535 19.99 8.10 16.27
CA PRO A 535 19.20 7.14 17.01
C PRO A 535 18.99 5.87 16.17
N ALA A 536 19.26 4.69 16.74
CA ALA A 536 19.15 3.43 16.00
C ALA A 536 17.77 3.25 15.36
N GLN A 537 16.70 3.69 16.02
CA GLN A 537 15.32 3.63 15.52
C GLN A 537 15.13 4.40 14.21
N VAL A 538 15.86 5.50 14.00
CA VAL A 538 15.83 6.27 12.75
C VAL A 538 16.41 5.41 11.62
N MET A 539 17.59 4.83 11.83
CA MET A 539 18.22 3.97 10.83
C MET A 539 17.40 2.70 10.58
N LEU A 540 16.86 2.07 11.62
CA LEU A 540 15.98 0.90 11.47
C LEU A 540 14.71 1.23 10.70
N GLY A 541 14.13 2.41 10.93
CA GLY A 541 13.00 2.94 10.15
C GLY A 541 13.34 3.04 8.66
N ILE A 542 14.52 3.58 8.33
CA ILE A 542 15.03 3.64 6.95
C ILE A 542 15.15 2.22 6.37
N THR A 543 15.86 1.30 7.05
CA THR A 543 16.04 -0.05 6.51
C THR A 543 14.73 -0.82 6.30
N ALA A 544 13.72 -0.55 7.14
CA ALA A 544 12.40 -1.14 6.99
C ALA A 544 11.66 -0.54 5.78
N GLN A 545 11.70 0.78 5.61
CA GLN A 545 11.04 1.49 4.53
C GLN A 545 11.68 1.21 3.16
N GLU A 546 13.01 1.21 3.09
CA GLU A 546 13.77 1.10 1.83
C GLU A 546 13.73 -0.31 1.25
N SER A 547 13.81 -1.35 2.08
CA SER A 547 14.05 -2.72 1.59
C SER A 547 13.33 -3.82 2.35
N ASN A 548 12.56 -3.50 3.39
CA ASN A 548 12.08 -4.49 4.36
C ASN A 548 13.26 -5.28 4.99
N MET A 549 14.40 -4.61 5.22
CA MET A 549 15.64 -5.18 5.76
C MET A 549 16.29 -6.28 4.88
N TRP A 550 16.08 -6.24 3.57
CA TRP A 550 16.64 -7.23 2.64
C TRP A 550 17.90 -6.69 1.93
N GLN A 551 18.92 -7.55 1.83
CA GLN A 551 20.16 -7.24 1.10
C GLN A 551 20.19 -7.92 -0.27
N ALA A 552 19.75 -9.17 -0.33
CA ALA A 552 19.59 -9.93 -1.55
C ALA A 552 18.12 -9.88 -2.00
N THR A 553 17.87 -10.31 -3.24
CA THR A 553 16.52 -10.44 -3.80
C THR A 553 15.57 -11.15 -2.83
N ARG A 554 14.29 -10.78 -2.86
CA ARG A 554 13.23 -11.32 -2.00
C ARG A 554 12.98 -12.83 -2.13
N TYR A 555 13.71 -13.52 -2.99
CA TYR A 555 13.67 -14.97 -3.15
C TYR A 555 14.73 -15.69 -2.29
N ALA A 556 15.64 -14.94 -1.67
CA ALA A 556 16.72 -15.47 -0.83
C ALA A 556 16.29 -15.53 0.63
N ILE A 557 16.30 -16.72 1.24
CA ILE A 557 16.08 -16.84 2.69
C ILE A 557 17.31 -16.35 3.49
N PRO A 558 17.14 -15.88 4.74
CA PRO A 558 18.30 -15.51 5.56
C PRO A 558 19.34 -16.63 5.66
N GLY A 559 20.62 -16.27 5.50
CA GLY A 559 21.74 -17.21 5.56
C GLY A 559 22.26 -17.70 4.21
N VAL A 560 21.52 -17.49 3.11
CA VAL A 560 21.98 -17.82 1.75
C VAL A 560 22.40 -16.57 0.98
N THR A 561 23.11 -16.78 -0.13
CA THR A 561 23.47 -15.73 -1.08
C THR A 561 22.59 -15.81 -2.33
N ALA A 562 22.19 -14.68 -2.87
CA ALA A 562 21.44 -14.60 -4.14
C ALA A 562 21.76 -13.30 -4.88
N ASN A 563 21.09 -13.02 -5.99
CA ASN A 563 21.21 -11.75 -6.69
C ASN A 563 20.98 -10.56 -5.74
N PRO A 564 21.74 -9.46 -5.87
CA PRO A 564 21.54 -8.28 -5.02
C PRO A 564 20.09 -7.78 -5.07
N LEU A 565 19.58 -7.31 -3.94
CA LEU A 565 18.38 -6.48 -3.95
C LEU A 565 18.77 -5.15 -4.60
N ILE A 566 18.02 -4.75 -5.61
CA ILE A 566 18.30 -3.57 -6.39
C ILE A 566 17.00 -2.91 -6.83
N GLY A 567 17.02 -1.59 -7.02
CA GLY A 567 15.95 -0.80 -7.61
C GLY A 567 15.64 -1.20 -9.07
N ASN A 568 15.22 -0.23 -9.88
CA ASN A 568 14.88 -0.44 -11.29
C ASN A 568 16.15 -0.67 -12.16
N TYR A 569 16.76 -1.85 -12.06
CA TYR A 569 18.04 -2.18 -12.72
C TYR A 569 18.05 -1.93 -14.23
N TYR A 570 16.94 -2.23 -14.91
CA TYR A 570 16.80 -2.07 -16.36
C TYR A 570 16.22 -0.71 -16.76
N GLY A 571 15.90 0.15 -15.79
CA GLY A 571 15.29 1.46 -16.04
C GLY A 571 13.96 1.38 -16.79
N ILE A 572 13.26 0.25 -16.68
CA ILE A 572 11.97 0.06 -17.34
C ILE A 572 11.01 1.09 -16.77
N ASP A 573 10.62 2.05 -17.61
CA ASP A 573 9.62 3.04 -17.27
C ASP A 573 8.26 2.62 -17.83
N TYR A 574 7.21 2.89 -17.07
CA TYR A 574 5.86 2.56 -17.43
C TYR A 574 5.12 3.85 -17.76
N SER A 575 4.77 4.00 -19.03
CA SER A 575 4.07 5.15 -19.57
C SER A 575 2.77 5.42 -18.79
N PRO A 576 2.64 6.61 -18.17
CA PRO A 576 1.44 6.97 -17.43
C PRO A 576 0.19 7.16 -18.30
N SER A 577 0.33 7.17 -19.63
CA SER A 577 -0.80 7.32 -20.56
C SER A 577 -1.58 6.02 -20.79
N GLY A 578 -1.02 4.88 -20.36
CA GLY A 578 -1.50 3.54 -20.72
C GLY A 578 -1.13 3.10 -22.14
N GLU A 579 -0.38 3.92 -22.88
CA GLU A 579 0.30 3.52 -24.11
C GLU A 579 1.78 3.30 -23.80
N GLN A 580 2.15 2.03 -23.65
CA GLN A 580 3.54 1.61 -23.61
C GLN A 580 3.89 1.07 -25.03
N GLN A 581 5.14 1.11 -25.50
CA GLN A 581 5.53 0.48 -26.78
C GLN A 581 6.20 -0.88 -26.60
N ASP A 582 6.96 -1.07 -25.53
CA ASP A 582 7.49 -2.34 -25.06
C ASP A 582 7.62 -2.27 -23.53
N PRO A 583 6.94 -3.13 -22.74
CA PRO A 583 7.03 -3.09 -21.29
C PRO A 583 8.32 -3.76 -20.78
N TRP A 584 9.13 -4.29 -21.68
CA TRP A 584 10.40 -4.96 -21.42
C TRP A 584 11.59 -4.19 -22.03
N ALA A 585 11.32 -3.07 -22.69
CA ALA A 585 12.38 -2.23 -23.23
C ALA A 585 13.26 -1.74 -22.09
N ILE A 586 14.51 -2.17 -22.13
CA ILE A 586 15.53 -1.73 -21.20
C ILE A 586 15.89 -0.28 -21.56
N ASP A 587 15.77 0.61 -20.58
CA ASP A 587 16.27 1.97 -20.66
C ASP A 587 17.37 2.17 -19.63
N TRP A 588 18.59 1.85 -20.04
CA TRP A 588 19.77 1.98 -19.20
C TRP A 588 20.02 3.39 -18.67
N ALA A 589 19.51 4.45 -19.30
CA ALA A 589 19.68 5.82 -18.81
C ALA A 589 18.83 6.07 -17.55
N ASN A 590 17.63 5.46 -17.53
CA ASN A 590 16.66 5.53 -16.44
C ASN A 590 16.81 4.43 -15.39
N ALA A 591 17.90 3.66 -15.43
CA ALA A 591 18.20 2.64 -14.44
C ALA A 591 18.35 3.24 -13.03
N ASP A 592 17.60 2.71 -12.06
CA ASP A 592 17.77 3.00 -10.65
C ASP A 592 18.69 1.95 -10.02
N CYS A 593 19.86 2.40 -9.60
CA CYS A 593 20.95 1.57 -9.11
C CYS A 593 21.06 1.63 -7.58
N GLY A 594 19.93 1.80 -6.87
CA GLY A 594 19.85 1.63 -5.42
C GLY A 594 20.02 0.18 -5.01
N TYR A 595 20.98 -0.13 -4.12
CA TYR A 595 21.27 -1.50 -3.69
C TYR A 595 21.00 -1.75 -2.21
N GLY A 596 20.53 -2.96 -1.90
CA GLY A 596 20.58 -3.58 -0.59
C GLY A 596 19.70 -2.93 0.48
N VAL A 597 20.07 -3.16 1.75
CA VAL A 597 19.25 -2.87 2.94
C VAL A 597 18.84 -1.40 3.05
N ALA A 598 19.74 -0.48 2.72
CA ALA A 598 19.54 0.96 2.79
C ALA A 598 19.31 1.60 1.40
N GLN A 599 19.12 0.80 0.34
CA GLN A 599 18.93 1.26 -1.04
C GLN A 599 19.96 2.35 -1.46
N VAL A 600 21.25 2.10 -1.23
CA VAL A 600 22.32 3.04 -1.56
C VAL A 600 22.43 3.19 -3.08
N THR A 601 22.18 4.40 -3.59
CA THR A 601 22.13 4.69 -5.04
C THR A 601 23.32 5.51 -5.54
N ASP A 602 23.71 6.56 -4.81
CA ASP A 602 24.78 7.48 -5.24
C ASP A 602 26.13 6.75 -5.36
N GLY A 603 26.78 6.95 -6.50
CA GLY A 603 28.05 6.32 -6.85
C GLY A 603 27.95 4.84 -7.24
N MET A 604 26.75 4.28 -7.38
CA MET A 604 26.54 2.86 -7.70
C MET A 604 26.39 2.56 -9.20
N ARG A 605 26.52 3.56 -10.07
CA ARG A 605 26.60 3.36 -11.53
C ARG A 605 28.03 3.01 -11.97
N LEU A 606 28.17 2.32 -13.12
CA LEU A 606 29.49 2.03 -13.68
C LEU A 606 30.30 3.32 -13.91
N PRO A 607 31.65 3.24 -13.83
CA PRO A 607 32.52 4.36 -14.20
C PRO A 607 32.15 4.94 -15.57
N GLY A 608 32.02 6.27 -15.65
CA GLY A 608 31.60 6.98 -16.86
C GLY A 608 30.08 7.08 -17.05
N LYS A 609 29.27 6.47 -16.18
CA LYS A 609 27.80 6.58 -16.18
C LYS A 609 27.24 7.43 -15.03
N GLU A 610 28.12 8.05 -14.24
CA GLU A 610 27.82 8.99 -13.16
C GLU A 610 29.03 9.89 -12.89
N ALA A 611 28.80 11.08 -12.33
CA ALA A 611 29.84 12.07 -12.05
C ALA A 611 30.82 11.66 -10.94
N LYS A 612 30.35 10.96 -9.90
CA LYS A 612 31.15 10.58 -8.72
C LYS A 612 30.92 9.10 -8.37
N PRO A 613 31.36 8.17 -9.22
CA PRO A 613 31.23 6.74 -8.92
C PRO A 613 32.06 6.37 -7.68
N LEU A 614 31.51 5.49 -6.84
CA LEU A 614 32.28 4.78 -5.82
C LEU A 614 33.33 3.89 -6.48
N THR A 615 34.38 3.53 -5.74
CA THR A 615 35.35 2.55 -6.23
C THR A 615 34.70 1.18 -6.43
N GLY A 616 35.23 0.34 -7.32
CA GLY A 616 34.65 -0.99 -7.58
C GLY A 616 34.52 -1.85 -6.31
N ALA A 617 35.50 -1.77 -5.39
CA ALA A 617 35.43 -2.46 -4.10
C ALA A 617 34.31 -1.91 -3.20
N GLN A 618 34.10 -0.59 -3.17
CA GLN A 618 32.97 0.02 -2.45
C GLN A 618 31.63 -0.38 -3.06
N GLN A 619 31.50 -0.36 -4.39
CA GLN A 619 30.28 -0.79 -5.08
C GLN A 619 29.94 -2.25 -4.77
N GLN A 620 30.93 -3.15 -4.86
CA GLN A 620 30.73 -4.55 -4.49
C GLN A 620 30.38 -4.72 -3.01
N ALA A 621 31.04 -4.00 -2.09
CA ALA A 621 30.72 -4.08 -0.66
C ALA A 621 29.28 -3.63 -0.39
N VAL A 622 28.84 -2.51 -0.97
CA VAL A 622 27.47 -1.99 -0.84
C VAL A 622 26.43 -2.99 -1.35
N ALA A 623 26.68 -3.61 -2.51
CA ALA A 623 25.73 -4.52 -3.12
C ALA A 623 25.69 -5.91 -2.45
N LEU A 624 26.81 -6.39 -1.91
CA LEU A 624 26.97 -7.80 -1.51
C LEU A 624 26.99 -8.03 0.01
N ASP A 625 27.35 -7.02 0.80
CA ASP A 625 27.50 -7.11 2.26
C ASP A 625 26.56 -6.11 2.97
N TYR A 626 25.55 -6.66 3.66
CA TYR A 626 24.57 -5.88 4.39
C TYR A 626 25.19 -4.93 5.43
N THR A 627 26.33 -5.26 6.02
CA THR A 627 26.98 -4.38 7.02
C THR A 627 27.66 -3.18 6.38
N ALA A 628 28.25 -3.37 5.20
CA ALA A 628 28.85 -2.28 4.42
C ALA A 628 27.76 -1.38 3.81
N ASN A 629 26.66 -1.98 3.37
CA ASN A 629 25.48 -1.26 2.91
C ASN A 629 24.89 -0.36 4.02
N ILE A 630 24.65 -0.92 5.22
CA ILE A 630 24.15 -0.16 6.38
C ILE A 630 25.14 0.92 6.82
N ALA A 631 26.46 0.62 6.83
CA ALA A 631 27.48 1.62 7.14
C ALA A 631 27.42 2.81 6.18
N LYS A 632 27.31 2.56 4.87
CA LYS A 632 27.15 3.65 3.90
C LYS A 632 25.81 4.37 4.05
N GLY A 633 24.73 3.66 4.36
CA GLY A 633 23.42 4.25 4.62
C GLY A 633 23.44 5.20 5.83
N ALA A 634 24.10 4.81 6.93
CA ALA A 634 24.25 5.65 8.11
C ALA A 634 25.09 6.91 7.82
N ASP A 635 26.16 6.78 7.03
CA ASP A 635 26.97 7.92 6.58
C ASP A 635 26.16 8.89 5.71
N ILE A 636 25.35 8.38 4.76
CA ILE A 636 24.44 9.23 3.97
C ILE A 636 23.47 9.98 4.88
N LEU A 637 22.90 9.33 5.89
CA LEU A 637 21.98 9.97 6.82
C LEU A 637 22.68 11.07 7.65
N ALA A 638 23.90 10.83 8.10
CA ALA A 638 24.73 11.85 8.76
C ALA A 638 24.99 13.05 7.84
N ASP A 639 25.30 12.80 6.56
CA ASP A 639 25.48 13.84 5.55
C ASP A 639 24.20 14.66 5.35
N LYS A 640 23.02 14.01 5.29
CA LYS A 640 21.74 14.72 5.16
C LYS A 640 21.43 15.58 6.39
N TRP A 641 21.65 15.05 7.59
CA TRP A 641 21.52 15.82 8.84
C TRP A 641 22.39 17.08 8.80
N ASN A 642 23.65 16.93 8.41
CA ASN A 642 24.60 18.03 8.30
C ASN A 642 24.17 19.06 7.24
N ALA A 643 23.78 18.59 6.05
CA ALA A 643 23.36 19.47 4.96
C ALA A 643 22.12 20.29 5.33
N THR A 644 21.07 19.65 5.86
CA THR A 644 19.83 20.36 6.22
C THR A 644 20.05 21.32 7.38
N ARG A 645 20.86 20.94 8.39
CA ARG A 645 21.17 21.80 9.53
C ARG A 645 21.99 23.02 9.11
N ASN A 646 22.95 22.86 8.21
CA ASN A 646 23.79 23.97 7.71
C ASN A 646 22.95 25.06 7.04
N ASP A 647 21.81 24.70 6.46
CA ASP A 647 20.85 25.62 5.85
C ASP A 647 19.75 26.09 6.82
N GLY A 648 19.91 25.81 8.12
CA GLY A 648 19.01 26.26 9.18
C GLY A 648 17.71 25.46 9.31
N LEU A 649 17.60 24.32 8.62
CA LEU A 649 16.44 23.42 8.74
C LEU A 649 16.58 22.58 10.00
N VAL A 650 16.08 23.11 11.11
CA VAL A 650 16.12 22.49 12.43
C VAL A 650 14.71 22.36 12.99
N ILE A 651 14.36 21.16 13.44
CA ILE A 651 13.11 20.89 14.17
C ILE A 651 13.40 20.97 15.67
N ASN A 652 12.48 21.58 16.42
CA ASN A 652 12.59 21.82 17.87
C ASN A 652 13.94 22.45 18.27
N ASP A 653 14.69 21.78 19.14
CA ASP A 653 16.02 22.18 19.63
C ASP A 653 17.17 21.62 18.79
N GLY A 654 16.88 20.72 17.84
CA GLY A 654 17.90 20.09 17.00
C GLY A 654 18.85 19.19 17.76
N ASP A 655 18.45 18.64 18.92
CA ASP A 655 19.20 17.59 19.59
C ASP A 655 19.11 16.27 18.79
N ALA A 656 20.27 15.66 18.51
CA ALA A 656 20.37 14.41 17.76
C ALA A 656 19.75 13.21 18.50
N ALA A 657 19.64 13.26 19.83
CA ALA A 657 19.06 12.17 20.62
C ALA A 657 17.54 12.01 20.44
N HIS A 658 16.85 13.02 19.92
CA HIS A 658 15.39 13.04 19.76
C HIS A 658 14.98 12.71 18.33
N ILE A 659 14.23 11.61 18.16
CA ILE A 659 13.85 11.05 16.85
C ILE A 659 13.09 12.06 15.97
N GLU A 660 12.22 12.87 16.56
CA GLU A 660 11.44 13.89 15.87
C GLU A 660 12.29 14.97 15.19
N ASN A 661 13.51 15.21 15.70
CA ASN A 661 14.41 16.22 15.15
C ASN A 661 15.03 15.78 13.81
N TRP A 662 14.95 14.48 13.47
CA TRP A 662 15.53 13.91 12.25
C TRP A 662 14.65 14.05 11.00
N PHE A 663 13.48 14.69 11.11
CA PHE A 663 12.50 14.77 10.01
C PHE A 663 13.11 15.29 8.70
N TYR A 664 13.85 16.40 8.73
CA TYR A 664 14.46 16.96 7.51
C TYR A 664 15.54 16.08 6.92
N ALA A 665 16.37 15.45 7.76
CA ALA A 665 17.40 14.52 7.31
C ALA A 665 16.77 13.29 6.64
N LEU A 666 15.67 12.75 7.21
CA LEU A 666 14.91 11.65 6.63
C LEU A 666 14.24 12.02 5.31
N TRP A 667 13.61 13.19 5.24
CA TRP A 667 13.04 13.71 3.99
C TRP A 667 14.11 13.85 2.90
N ALA A 668 15.26 14.45 3.26
CA ALA A 668 16.41 14.62 2.36
C ALA A 668 17.10 13.31 1.97
N TYR A 669 17.00 12.27 2.81
CA TYR A 669 17.50 10.93 2.50
C TYR A 669 16.77 10.33 1.31
N ASN A 670 15.43 10.45 1.30
CA ASN A 670 14.58 9.90 0.25
C ASN A 670 14.51 10.80 -1.00
N SER A 671 14.22 12.09 -0.82
CA SER A 671 13.93 13.01 -1.93
C SER A 671 15.17 13.69 -2.51
N GLY A 672 16.33 13.57 -1.85
CA GLY A 672 17.48 14.42 -2.10
C GLY A 672 17.35 15.80 -1.45
N TYR A 673 18.43 16.57 -1.46
CA TYR A 673 18.46 17.94 -0.93
C TYR A 673 19.32 18.82 -1.83
N TYR A 674 18.74 19.94 -2.28
CA TYR A 674 19.45 20.97 -3.03
C TYR A 674 19.57 22.22 -2.15
N PRO A 675 20.79 22.72 -1.90
CA PRO A 675 20.98 23.92 -1.09
C PRO A 675 20.27 25.13 -1.70
N GLN A 676 19.92 26.11 -0.87
CA GLN A 676 19.22 27.33 -1.34
C GLN A 676 19.97 28.07 -2.46
N ALA A 677 21.29 27.96 -2.54
CA ALA A 677 22.07 28.53 -3.63
C ALA A 677 21.75 27.92 -5.02
N GLU A 678 21.21 26.71 -5.05
CA GLU A 678 20.87 25.97 -6.27
C GLU A 678 19.37 25.96 -6.58
N ALA A 679 18.55 26.50 -5.67
CA ALA A 679 17.11 26.72 -5.80
C ALA A 679 16.63 27.08 -7.22
N SER A 680 17.27 28.09 -7.83
CA SER A 680 16.97 28.56 -9.19
C SER A 680 17.12 27.51 -10.31
N LYS A 681 17.91 26.45 -10.09
CA LYS A 681 18.11 25.33 -11.02
C LYS A 681 17.10 24.21 -10.82
N HIS A 682 16.37 24.21 -9.71
CA HIS A 682 15.50 23.11 -9.27
C HIS A 682 14.05 23.57 -8.99
N SER A 683 13.59 24.60 -9.71
CA SER A 683 12.20 25.11 -9.66
C SER A 683 11.75 25.72 -8.34
N GLY A 684 12.68 26.17 -7.48
CA GLY A 684 12.31 26.81 -6.21
C GLY A 684 13.48 27.27 -5.41
#